data_AF-A0A3D8JQ59-F1
#
_entry.id   AF-A0A3D8JQ59-F1
#
_cell.length_a   1.000
_cell.length_b   1.000
_cell.length_c   1.000
_cell.angle_alpha   90.00
_cell.angle_beta   90.00
_cell.angle_gamma   90.00
#
_symmetry.space_group_name_H-M   'P 1'
#
loop_
_entity.id
_entity.type
_entity.pdbx_description
1 polymer ?
#
loop_
_entity_poly.entity_id
_entity_poly.type
_entity_poly.pdbx_seq_one_letter_code
_entity_poly.pdbx_strand_id
1 'polypeptide(L)'
;MKPIRNAQLRKLALAASLALSLAACGGGGTSSTTSQPAQQAATSVGGTVAIGTALAGATVTVIDANGKTATGTSNTDGSYTVSVQGLTAPLVLEAQDPSGASSLLYSVVPTLTSSGTSLTANVTPLTTAVAALLTASGDPADLLTSHSTVTTANVSNAEKVLDQALGPILGANNVASTLDPIATAFTANQTGLDAVIDSVSVTASTKGTGLQITSLADPNTAIQLNSSTSVSTTLSAPSQPANYLASFQASISQCMTDVQGGATITSDAACTRAIDANYLNQGFSTPQARHPQPYVAGVKLTGIKTLAMLPAGTIPNTTGPVALVYMLYTNASGQPGFVSDFVEQTANGWQLIGNQEQYDLYIASFVGRLQYVDQADAANNRYESGLRFLIPTTVTVNGSSTVVGSALVTGPGLPANGVWLVLSGHDAYLTFPATARTVPMYCPGLPVSTTCTMSEGTSSEYKWAWTPISGSSVTVPSTSDYASQSGDPSTIQQFGAYTVTLYNPSQQQIGTPQTVVNIAAIQAPQAGAQASWQTLGNDVVSNFLTVGGSATGSGVTSLSLDWTEPALNPITPTTILTGEVTQAPNSVATLGYDFNSSPTISQSGTNYSATNTNLLTENPLSSDSRRLIALLEQVDGDFYINTWQYGN
;
A
#
# COMPACT_ATOMS: atom_id res chain seq x y z
N MET A 1 24.83 -52.06 -32.03
CA MET A 1 24.49 -51.33 -33.28
C MET A 1 24.22 -49.86 -32.93
N LYS A 2 24.57 -48.80 -33.67
CA LYS A 2 25.40 -48.59 -34.88
C LYS A 2 25.13 -49.46 -36.14
N PRO A 3 25.15 -48.86 -37.35
CA PRO A 3 24.49 -47.61 -37.77
C PRO A 3 23.89 -47.72 -39.20
N ILE A 4 23.55 -46.56 -39.82
CA ILE A 4 23.41 -46.18 -41.27
C ILE A 4 22.09 -45.39 -41.45
N ARG A 5 22.04 -44.07 -41.70
CA ARG A 5 22.59 -43.15 -42.74
C ARG A 5 21.84 -43.12 -44.09
N ASN A 6 21.17 -41.99 -44.32
CA ASN A 6 21.10 -41.12 -45.52
C ASN A 6 21.21 -41.67 -46.97
N ALA A 7 20.28 -41.26 -47.83
CA ALA A 7 20.48 -40.61 -49.16
C ALA A 7 19.10 -40.49 -49.89
N GLN A 8 18.57 -39.32 -50.28
CA GLN A 8 18.96 -38.33 -51.31
C GLN A 8 18.51 -38.60 -52.77
N LEU A 9 17.80 -37.59 -53.31
CA LEU A 9 17.70 -37.11 -54.71
C LEU A 9 17.20 -38.01 -55.87
N ARG A 10 16.21 -37.47 -56.61
CA ARG A 10 16.24 -37.08 -58.05
C ARG A 10 14.92 -36.34 -58.37
N LYS A 11 14.91 -35.05 -58.71
CA LYS A 11 15.15 -34.47 -60.06
C LYS A 11 14.36 -35.17 -61.18
N LEU A 12 13.32 -34.49 -61.68
CA LEU A 12 12.94 -34.52 -63.10
C LEU A 12 12.67 -33.08 -63.55
N ALA A 13 13.02 -32.75 -64.79
CA ALA A 13 12.88 -31.42 -65.37
C ALA A 13 12.36 -31.55 -66.82
N LEU A 14 11.55 -30.60 -67.25
CA LEU A 14 11.26 -30.22 -68.65
C LEU A 14 10.58 -28.83 -68.54
N ALA A 15 11.14 -27.69 -68.94
CA ALA A 15 11.79 -27.27 -70.19
C ALA A 15 10.80 -26.93 -71.33
N ALA A 16 10.49 -25.64 -71.46
CA ALA A 16 10.18 -24.96 -72.71
C ALA A 16 10.39 -23.44 -72.52
N SER A 17 11.10 -22.79 -73.44
CA SER A 17 11.60 -21.42 -73.27
C SER A 17 11.32 -20.53 -74.49
N LEU A 18 11.11 -19.23 -74.22
CA LEU A 18 11.41 -18.07 -75.06
C LEU A 18 10.60 -17.75 -76.36
N ALA A 19 9.90 -16.61 -76.28
CA ALA A 19 9.85 -15.49 -77.26
C ALA A 19 9.17 -15.74 -78.64
N LEU A 20 8.57 -14.76 -79.34
CA LEU A 20 8.81 -13.30 -79.39
C LEU A 20 7.53 -12.43 -79.22
N SER A 21 7.76 -11.13 -79.08
CA SER A 21 6.80 -10.04 -78.86
C SER A 21 6.10 -9.52 -80.12
N LEU A 22 4.92 -8.91 -79.95
CA LEU A 22 4.58 -7.62 -80.58
C LEU A 22 3.48 -6.87 -79.79
N ALA A 23 3.43 -5.55 -79.94
CA ALA A 23 2.74 -4.64 -79.02
C ALA A 23 1.24 -4.44 -79.29
N ALA A 24 0.48 -4.22 -78.22
CA ALA A 24 -0.78 -3.48 -78.24
C ALA A 24 -0.87 -2.59 -76.99
N CYS A 25 -1.23 -1.32 -77.18
CA CYS A 25 -1.36 -0.34 -76.10
C CYS A 25 -2.80 -0.32 -75.57
N GLY A 26 -2.94 -0.33 -74.25
CA GLY A 26 -4.21 -0.27 -73.51
C GLY A 26 -4.06 -0.98 -72.17
N GLY A 27 -4.34 -0.38 -71.02
CA GLY A 27 -5.10 0.84 -70.78
C GLY A 27 -6.07 0.59 -69.64
N GLY A 28 -5.54 0.42 -68.42
CA GLY A 28 -6.31 -0.02 -67.27
C GLY A 28 -5.42 -0.09 -66.03
N GLY A 29 -5.22 1.04 -65.36
CA GLY A 29 -4.49 1.09 -64.10
C GLY A 29 -5.33 0.52 -62.97
N THR A 30 -5.19 -0.77 -62.68
CA THR A 30 -5.75 -1.37 -61.46
C THR A 30 -4.94 -0.91 -60.27
N SER A 31 -5.32 0.24 -59.71
CA SER A 31 -4.84 0.69 -58.41
C SER A 31 -5.22 -0.36 -57.37
N SER A 32 -4.26 -1.20 -56.98
CA SER A 32 -4.40 -2.09 -55.83
C SER A 32 -4.35 -1.25 -54.56
N THR A 33 -5.46 -0.57 -54.26
CA THR A 33 -5.68 0.08 -52.97
C THR A 33 -5.71 -1.01 -51.92
N THR A 34 -4.58 -1.22 -51.23
CA THR A 34 -4.59 -1.86 -49.92
C THR A 34 -5.51 -1.02 -49.04
N SER A 35 -6.73 -1.49 -48.84
CA SER A 35 -7.74 -0.82 -48.02
C SER A 35 -7.24 -0.79 -46.58
N GLN A 36 -6.61 0.32 -46.21
CA GLN A 36 -6.30 0.59 -44.81
C GLN A 36 -7.63 0.54 -44.03
N PRO A 37 -7.70 -0.11 -42.87
CA PRO A 37 -8.92 -0.12 -42.07
C PRO A 37 -9.36 1.31 -41.81
N ALA A 38 -10.63 1.62 -42.08
CA ALA A 38 -11.17 2.94 -41.82
C ALA A 38 -11.10 3.22 -40.32
N GLN A 39 -10.28 4.19 -39.91
CA GLN A 39 -10.26 4.65 -38.53
C GLN A 39 -11.58 5.35 -38.22
N GLN A 40 -12.20 4.97 -37.12
CA GLN A 40 -13.45 5.55 -36.64
C GLN A 40 -13.31 5.96 -35.17
N ALA A 41 -14.24 6.79 -34.69
CA ALA A 41 -14.30 7.15 -33.28
C ALA A 41 -14.78 5.94 -32.47
N ALA A 42 -13.99 5.55 -31.47
CA ALA A 42 -14.36 4.52 -30.52
C ALA A 42 -15.53 5.01 -29.64
N THR A 43 -16.49 4.13 -29.43
CA THR A 43 -17.66 4.36 -28.57
C THR A 43 -17.50 3.76 -27.17
N SER A 44 -16.51 2.90 -26.98
CA SER A 44 -16.15 2.30 -25.68
C SER A 44 -14.65 2.23 -25.48
N VAL A 45 -14.24 2.17 -24.22
CA VAL A 45 -12.90 1.76 -23.78
C VAL A 45 -13.07 0.56 -22.85
N GLY A 46 -12.21 -0.44 -22.96
CA GLY A 46 -12.19 -1.60 -22.06
C GLY A 46 -10.80 -2.20 -21.95
N GLY A 47 -10.60 -3.13 -21.03
CA GLY A 47 -9.30 -3.74 -20.78
C GLY A 47 -9.34 -4.56 -19.51
N THR A 48 -8.17 -4.85 -18.95
CA THR A 48 -8.02 -5.61 -17.71
C THR A 48 -7.49 -4.72 -16.58
N VAL A 49 -8.12 -4.79 -15.40
CA VAL A 49 -7.59 -4.22 -14.15
C VAL A 49 -6.87 -5.32 -13.36
N ALA A 50 -5.59 -5.14 -13.06
CA ALA A 50 -4.77 -6.16 -12.41
C ALA A 50 -3.60 -5.60 -11.56
N ILE A 51 -3.28 -6.29 -10.45
CA ILE A 51 -2.29 -5.89 -9.43
C ILE A 51 -1.35 -7.04 -9.01
N GLY A 52 -1.01 -7.97 -9.92
CA GLY A 52 -0.46 -9.30 -9.58
C GLY A 52 -1.46 -10.44 -9.81
N THR A 53 -2.72 -10.05 -10.01
CA THR A 53 -3.89 -10.90 -10.25
C THR A 53 -5.06 -10.03 -10.71
N ALA A 54 -6.14 -10.64 -11.20
CA ALA A 54 -7.36 -9.95 -11.59
C ALA A 54 -7.97 -9.18 -10.42
N LEU A 55 -8.11 -7.86 -10.54
CA LEU A 55 -8.76 -7.05 -9.51
C LEU A 55 -10.25 -6.98 -9.78
N ALA A 56 -11.04 -7.77 -9.03
CA ALA A 56 -12.48 -7.86 -9.18
C ALA A 56 -13.22 -6.76 -8.40
N GLY A 57 -14.25 -6.15 -9.00
CA GLY A 57 -15.07 -5.13 -8.33
C GLY A 57 -14.42 -3.74 -8.27
N ALA A 58 -13.27 -3.53 -8.94
CA ALA A 58 -12.63 -2.22 -9.03
C ALA A 58 -13.56 -1.24 -9.75
N THR A 59 -13.74 -0.05 -9.18
CA THR A 59 -14.51 1.01 -9.83
C THR A 59 -13.58 1.73 -10.79
N VAL A 60 -13.88 1.64 -12.09
CA VAL A 60 -13.12 2.30 -13.15
C VAL A 60 -13.81 3.60 -13.54
N THR A 61 -13.13 4.72 -13.31
CA THR A 61 -13.59 6.06 -13.70
C THR A 61 -12.79 6.52 -14.92
N VAL A 62 -13.48 6.93 -15.97
CA VAL A 62 -12.89 7.52 -17.18
C VAL A 62 -13.21 9.01 -17.16
N ILE A 63 -12.17 9.85 -17.18
CA ILE A 63 -12.24 11.30 -17.15
C ILE A 63 -11.78 11.84 -18.51
N ASP A 64 -12.58 12.74 -19.11
CA ASP A 64 -12.26 13.38 -20.39
C ASP A 64 -11.54 14.72 -20.22
N ALA A 65 -10.99 15.25 -21.32
CA ALA A 65 -10.22 16.50 -21.31
C ALA A 65 -10.99 17.76 -20.83
N ASN A 66 -12.32 17.69 -20.69
CA ASN A 66 -13.20 18.73 -20.16
C ASN A 66 -13.68 18.43 -18.72
N GLY A 67 -13.18 17.37 -18.08
CA GLY A 67 -13.61 16.91 -16.76
C GLY A 67 -14.93 16.14 -16.74
N LYS A 68 -15.46 15.72 -17.90
CA LYS A 68 -16.66 14.86 -17.94
C LYS A 68 -16.28 13.42 -17.65
N THR A 69 -17.04 12.76 -16.78
CA THR A 69 -16.76 11.38 -16.35
C THR A 69 -17.74 10.36 -16.93
N ALA A 70 -17.27 9.11 -17.02
CA ALA A 70 -18.08 7.90 -17.20
C ALA A 70 -17.47 6.78 -16.35
N THR A 71 -18.29 5.89 -15.79
CA THR A 71 -17.84 4.83 -14.87
C THR A 71 -18.22 3.43 -15.32
N GLY A 72 -17.49 2.45 -14.81
CA GLY A 72 -17.79 1.02 -14.90
C GLY A 72 -17.15 0.26 -13.73
N THR A 73 -17.29 -1.06 -13.75
CA THR A 73 -16.74 -1.94 -12.71
C THR A 73 -16.05 -3.12 -13.37
N SER A 74 -14.93 -3.58 -12.82
CA SER A 74 -14.24 -4.78 -13.30
C SER A 74 -14.95 -6.07 -12.86
N ASN A 75 -14.97 -7.04 -13.77
CA ASN A 75 -15.48 -8.39 -13.55
C ASN A 75 -14.49 -9.22 -12.72
N THR A 76 -14.85 -10.47 -12.39
CA THR A 76 -14.02 -11.41 -11.63
C THR A 76 -12.70 -11.80 -12.30
N ASP A 77 -12.58 -11.60 -13.62
CA ASP A 77 -11.36 -11.80 -14.41
C ASP A 77 -10.59 -10.48 -14.64
N GLY A 78 -10.98 -9.40 -13.96
CA GLY A 78 -10.42 -8.06 -14.11
C GLY A 78 -10.91 -7.32 -15.35
N SER A 79 -11.66 -7.96 -16.25
CA SER A 79 -12.14 -7.31 -17.48
C SER A 79 -13.16 -6.23 -17.18
N TYR A 80 -13.09 -5.10 -17.89
CA TYR A 80 -14.07 -4.02 -17.76
C TYR A 80 -14.40 -3.38 -19.13
N THR A 81 -15.50 -2.63 -19.20
CA THR A 81 -15.85 -1.80 -20.36
C THR A 81 -16.65 -0.58 -19.92
N VAL A 82 -16.29 0.60 -20.40
CA VAL A 82 -16.97 1.89 -20.18
C VAL A 82 -17.37 2.49 -21.52
N SER A 83 -18.59 3.02 -21.61
CA SER A 83 -19.03 3.81 -22.77
C SER A 83 -18.40 5.20 -22.72
N VAL A 84 -17.68 5.59 -23.78
CA VAL A 84 -17.02 6.90 -23.90
C VAL A 84 -17.75 7.82 -24.88
N GLN A 85 -19.02 7.52 -25.17
CA GLN A 85 -19.84 8.33 -26.08
C GLN A 85 -20.02 9.76 -25.56
N GLY A 86 -19.56 10.73 -26.35
CA GLY A 86 -19.56 12.14 -25.99
C GLY A 86 -18.56 12.50 -24.88
N LEU A 87 -17.50 11.71 -24.70
CA LEU A 87 -16.26 12.15 -24.07
C LEU A 87 -15.28 12.67 -25.14
N THR A 88 -14.33 13.51 -24.73
CA THR A 88 -13.33 14.15 -25.57
C THR A 88 -11.93 13.70 -25.17
N ALA A 89 -11.16 13.17 -26.13
CA ALA A 89 -9.77 12.80 -25.91
C ALA A 89 -8.87 14.03 -25.61
N PRO A 90 -7.76 13.86 -24.87
CA PRO A 90 -7.33 12.62 -24.22
C PRO A 90 -8.21 12.23 -23.03
N LEU A 91 -8.16 10.95 -22.65
CA LEU A 91 -8.82 10.42 -21.46
C LEU A 91 -7.78 10.01 -20.42
N VAL A 92 -8.11 10.22 -19.15
CA VAL A 92 -7.44 9.60 -18.00
C VAL A 92 -8.37 8.54 -17.43
N LEU A 93 -7.82 7.42 -16.99
CA LEU A 93 -8.56 6.36 -16.34
C LEU A 93 -8.00 6.15 -14.93
N GLU A 94 -8.88 6.05 -13.96
CA GLU A 94 -8.60 5.68 -12.56
C GLU A 94 -9.27 4.33 -12.28
N ALA A 95 -8.62 3.45 -11.52
CA ALA A 95 -9.27 2.26 -10.96
C ALA A 95 -9.03 2.16 -9.44
N GLN A 96 -10.12 2.29 -8.68
CA GLN A 96 -10.14 2.16 -7.23
C GLN A 96 -10.31 0.69 -6.83
N ASP A 97 -9.36 0.18 -6.06
CA ASP A 97 -9.48 -1.09 -5.33
C ASP A 97 -10.40 -0.91 -4.11
N PRO A 98 -11.57 -1.56 -4.05
CA PRO A 98 -12.47 -1.50 -2.90
C PRO A 98 -12.00 -2.33 -1.71
N SER A 99 -10.98 -3.19 -1.87
CA SER A 99 -10.41 -3.97 -0.77
C SER A 99 -9.32 -3.21 0.02
N GLY A 100 -8.77 -2.13 -0.55
CA GLY A 100 -7.60 -1.43 0.01
C GLY A 100 -6.27 -2.16 -0.19
N ALA A 101 -6.23 -3.27 -0.95
CA ALA A 101 -5.01 -4.06 -1.21
C ALA A 101 -4.09 -3.44 -2.28
N SER A 102 -4.44 -2.27 -2.80
CA SER A 102 -3.65 -1.47 -3.74
C SER A 102 -3.99 0.01 -3.58
N SER A 103 -2.98 0.87 -3.77
CA SER A 103 -3.21 2.28 -4.08
C SER A 103 -3.95 2.44 -5.42
N LEU A 104 -4.50 3.64 -5.69
CA LEU A 104 -5.21 3.93 -6.94
C LEU A 104 -4.34 3.69 -8.16
N LEU A 105 -4.89 2.95 -9.14
CA LEU A 105 -4.22 2.69 -10.41
C LEU A 105 -4.67 3.70 -11.47
N TYR A 106 -3.77 4.02 -12.39
CA TYR A 106 -4.01 4.97 -13.48
C TYR A 106 -3.72 4.37 -14.86
N SER A 107 -4.37 4.92 -15.88
CA SER A 107 -4.07 4.67 -17.29
C SER A 107 -4.50 5.88 -18.14
N VAL A 108 -4.11 5.90 -19.41
CA VAL A 108 -4.38 7.04 -20.31
C VAL A 108 -4.73 6.59 -21.72
N VAL A 109 -5.58 7.36 -22.41
CA VAL A 109 -5.91 7.15 -23.82
C VAL A 109 -5.74 8.47 -24.58
N PRO A 110 -4.67 8.66 -25.37
CA PRO A 110 -4.37 9.94 -26.01
C PRO A 110 -5.33 10.30 -27.15
N THR A 111 -5.97 9.31 -27.79
CA THR A 111 -6.89 9.51 -28.92
C THR A 111 -8.05 8.52 -28.89
N LEU A 112 -9.25 8.96 -29.27
CA LEU A 112 -10.42 8.09 -29.45
C LEU A 112 -10.50 7.43 -30.85
N THR A 113 -9.45 7.48 -31.66
CA THR A 113 -9.43 6.85 -32.99
C THR A 113 -9.01 5.38 -32.88
N SER A 114 -9.85 4.45 -33.34
CA SER A 114 -9.50 3.02 -33.41
C SER A 114 -9.93 2.37 -34.72
N SER A 115 -9.44 1.15 -34.96
CA SER A 115 -9.85 0.30 -36.09
C SER A 115 -11.16 -0.47 -35.84
N GLY A 116 -11.84 -0.22 -34.71
CA GLY A 116 -13.08 -0.86 -34.30
C GLY A 116 -13.98 0.10 -33.51
N THR A 117 -14.98 -0.42 -32.79
CA THR A 117 -15.87 0.39 -31.93
C THR A 117 -15.37 0.56 -30.50
N SER A 118 -14.35 -0.20 -30.10
CA SER A 118 -13.72 -0.12 -28.79
C SER A 118 -12.23 0.18 -28.90
N LEU A 119 -11.67 0.72 -27.83
CA LEU A 119 -10.23 0.78 -27.57
C LEU A 119 -9.87 -0.15 -26.41
N THR A 120 -8.63 -0.64 -26.40
CA THR A 120 -8.02 -1.30 -25.25
C THR A 120 -7.32 -0.25 -24.39
N ALA A 121 -7.60 -0.24 -23.09
CA ALA A 121 -6.82 0.46 -22.08
C ALA A 121 -6.80 -0.38 -20.81
N ASN A 122 -5.70 -1.08 -20.55
CA ASN A 122 -5.51 -1.77 -19.28
C ASN A 122 -5.32 -0.76 -18.14
N VAL A 123 -5.57 -1.17 -16.90
CA VAL A 123 -5.30 -0.35 -15.71
C VAL A 123 -4.52 -1.19 -14.70
N THR A 124 -3.22 -0.97 -14.64
CA THR A 124 -2.24 -1.82 -13.92
C THR A 124 -1.12 -0.96 -13.32
N PRO A 125 -0.23 -1.51 -12.47
CA PRO A 125 1.00 -0.83 -12.06
C PRO A 125 1.81 -0.29 -13.25
N LEU A 126 1.91 -1.02 -14.37
CA LEU A 126 2.66 -0.57 -15.56
C LEU A 126 2.02 0.64 -16.24
N THR A 127 0.69 0.67 -16.39
CA THR A 127 0.01 1.86 -16.97
C THR A 127 0.03 3.04 -16.01
N THR A 128 0.05 2.77 -14.71
CA THR A 128 0.23 3.77 -13.65
C THR A 128 1.63 4.40 -13.73
N ALA A 129 2.65 3.58 -13.99
CA ALA A 129 4.01 4.07 -14.24
C ALA A 129 4.10 4.92 -15.51
N VAL A 130 3.43 4.53 -16.60
CA VAL A 130 3.32 5.38 -17.81
C VAL A 130 2.64 6.72 -17.48
N ALA A 131 1.55 6.71 -16.70
CA ALA A 131 0.86 7.94 -16.30
C ALA A 131 1.75 8.86 -15.45
N ALA A 132 2.49 8.33 -14.48
CA ALA A 132 3.47 9.10 -13.68
C ALA A 132 4.61 9.69 -14.54
N LEU A 133 5.09 8.96 -15.54
CA LEU A 133 6.11 9.43 -16.49
C LEU A 133 5.62 10.57 -17.41
N LEU A 134 4.32 10.87 -17.46
CA LEU A 134 3.77 12.01 -18.20
C LEU A 134 3.76 13.32 -17.39
N THR A 135 4.04 13.30 -16.09
CA THR A 135 3.90 14.47 -15.21
C THR A 135 5.23 14.92 -14.62
N ALA A 136 5.34 16.21 -14.29
CA ALA A 136 6.57 16.78 -13.76
C ALA A 136 6.81 16.41 -12.29
N SER A 137 5.73 16.26 -11.52
CA SER A 137 5.74 15.84 -10.11
C SER A 137 5.99 14.33 -9.94
N GLY A 138 5.69 13.53 -10.96
CA GLY A 138 5.57 12.07 -10.87
C GLY A 138 4.22 11.58 -10.33
N ASP A 139 3.27 12.49 -10.10
CA ASP A 139 1.89 12.17 -9.74
C ASP A 139 1.04 11.90 -10.99
N PRO A 140 0.36 10.75 -11.12
CA PRO A 140 -0.65 10.59 -12.16
C PRO A 140 -1.87 11.52 -12.01
N ALA A 141 -2.22 11.95 -10.79
CA ALA A 141 -3.40 12.80 -10.53
C ALA A 141 -3.31 14.17 -11.21
N ASP A 142 -2.09 14.69 -11.42
CA ASP A 142 -1.84 15.94 -12.17
C ASP A 142 -2.46 15.91 -13.57
N LEU A 143 -2.60 14.71 -14.18
CA LEU A 143 -3.19 14.55 -15.52
C LEU A 143 -4.67 14.96 -15.58
N LEU A 144 -5.40 14.90 -14.46
CA LEU A 144 -6.81 15.32 -14.34
C LEU A 144 -6.99 16.85 -14.55
N THR A 145 -5.90 17.62 -14.47
CA THR A 145 -5.89 19.06 -14.76
C THR A 145 -4.96 19.41 -15.93
N SER A 146 -3.93 18.59 -16.17
CA SER A 146 -2.86 18.82 -17.15
C SER A 146 -3.01 17.97 -18.42
N HIS A 147 -4.23 17.71 -18.87
CA HIS A 147 -4.58 16.85 -20.01
C HIS A 147 -3.71 17.02 -21.27
N SER A 148 -3.17 18.22 -21.53
CA SER A 148 -2.30 18.50 -22.69
C SER A 148 -0.97 17.72 -22.71
N THR A 149 -0.53 17.11 -21.60
CA THR A 149 0.63 16.22 -21.58
C THR A 149 0.32 14.84 -22.19
N VAL A 150 -0.95 14.41 -22.19
CA VAL A 150 -1.40 13.10 -22.67
C VAL A 150 -1.51 13.10 -24.20
N THR A 151 -0.35 13.01 -24.86
CA THR A 151 -0.24 12.92 -26.32
C THR A 151 0.39 11.58 -26.73
N THR A 152 0.08 11.07 -27.92
CA THR A 152 0.66 9.83 -28.45
C THR A 152 2.21 9.85 -28.44
N ALA A 153 2.82 11.02 -28.67
CA ALA A 153 4.27 11.18 -28.63
C ALA A 153 4.83 11.05 -27.21
N ASN A 154 4.18 11.68 -26.22
CA ASN A 154 4.63 11.60 -24.82
C ASN A 154 4.38 10.22 -24.22
N VAL A 155 3.21 9.61 -24.48
CA VAL A 155 2.90 8.22 -24.09
C VAL A 155 3.96 7.27 -24.66
N SER A 156 4.26 7.35 -25.96
CA SER A 156 5.31 6.53 -26.58
C SER A 156 6.72 6.80 -26.05
N ASN A 157 6.99 7.96 -25.46
CA ASN A 157 8.28 8.23 -24.81
C ASN A 157 8.32 7.65 -23.39
N ALA A 158 7.23 7.76 -22.62
CA ALA A 158 7.08 7.11 -21.32
C ALA A 158 7.18 5.59 -21.42
N GLU A 159 6.54 4.98 -22.42
CA GLU A 159 6.66 3.55 -22.76
C GLU A 159 8.13 3.14 -22.98
N LYS A 160 8.89 3.90 -23.78
CA LYS A 160 10.33 3.61 -24.02
C LYS A 160 11.19 3.72 -22.76
N VAL A 161 10.88 4.66 -21.87
CA VAL A 161 11.56 4.79 -20.57
C VAL A 161 11.27 3.57 -19.69
N LEU A 162 10.02 3.10 -19.70
CA LEU A 162 9.60 1.90 -18.98
C LEU A 162 10.20 0.62 -19.59
N ASP A 163 10.22 0.47 -20.92
CA ASP A 163 10.90 -0.63 -21.63
C ASP A 163 12.39 -0.70 -21.25
N GLN A 164 13.06 0.46 -21.18
CA GLN A 164 14.46 0.55 -20.78
C GLN A 164 14.65 0.13 -19.32
N ALA A 165 13.77 0.54 -18.41
CA ALA A 165 13.78 0.11 -17.01
C ALA A 165 13.57 -1.40 -16.85
N LEU A 166 12.66 -1.98 -17.63
CA LEU A 166 12.17 -3.36 -17.48
C LEU A 166 12.87 -4.40 -18.35
N GLY A 167 13.85 -4.03 -19.19
CA GLY A 167 14.49 -4.92 -20.17
C GLY A 167 14.78 -6.36 -19.69
N PRO A 168 15.42 -6.58 -18.53
CA PRO A 168 15.64 -7.93 -17.98
C PRO A 168 14.35 -8.68 -17.62
N ILE A 169 13.34 -8.00 -17.08
CA ILE A 169 12.03 -8.54 -16.70
C ILE A 169 11.21 -8.91 -17.96
N LEU A 170 11.21 -8.04 -18.98
CA LEU A 170 10.57 -8.32 -20.27
C LEU A 170 11.15 -9.59 -20.91
N GLY A 171 12.49 -9.68 -20.93
CA GLY A 171 13.21 -10.84 -21.45
C GLY A 171 12.92 -12.13 -20.69
N ALA A 172 12.91 -12.09 -19.36
CA ALA A 172 12.60 -13.25 -18.51
C ALA A 172 11.18 -13.80 -18.76
N ASN A 173 10.21 -12.91 -19.03
CA ASN A 173 8.80 -13.24 -19.23
C ASN A 173 8.42 -13.44 -20.72
N ASN A 174 9.39 -13.46 -21.64
CA ASN A 174 9.19 -13.59 -23.09
C ASN A 174 8.28 -12.50 -23.71
N VAL A 175 8.29 -11.30 -23.14
CA VAL A 175 7.61 -10.12 -23.67
C VAL A 175 8.56 -9.35 -24.59
N ALA A 176 8.03 -8.72 -25.64
CA ALA A 176 8.83 -7.91 -26.56
C ALA A 176 9.48 -6.73 -25.82
N SER A 177 10.68 -6.32 -26.23
CA SER A 177 11.41 -5.16 -25.68
C SER A 177 10.86 -3.80 -26.13
N THR A 178 9.64 -3.79 -26.66
CA THR A 178 8.87 -2.62 -27.07
C THR A 178 7.43 -2.90 -26.67
N LEU A 179 7.06 -2.53 -25.44
CA LEU A 179 5.77 -2.84 -24.84
C LEU A 179 4.90 -1.58 -24.80
N ASP A 180 3.69 -1.69 -25.35
CA ASP A 180 2.57 -0.79 -25.04
C ASP A 180 1.73 -1.48 -23.95
N PRO A 181 1.90 -1.15 -22.65
CA PRO A 181 1.16 -1.81 -21.57
C PRO A 181 -0.31 -1.38 -21.52
N ILE A 182 -0.68 -0.29 -22.22
CA ILE A 182 -2.02 0.30 -22.21
C ILE A 182 -2.91 -0.46 -23.20
N ALA A 183 -2.50 -0.56 -24.47
CA ALA A 183 -3.32 -1.13 -25.53
C ALA A 183 -3.07 -2.62 -25.81
N THR A 184 -1.98 -3.22 -25.29
CA THR A 184 -1.74 -4.67 -25.42
C THR A 184 -2.71 -5.45 -24.53
N ALA A 185 -3.74 -6.04 -25.14
CA ALA A 185 -4.70 -6.87 -24.41
C ALA A 185 -4.02 -8.10 -23.79
N PHE A 186 -4.34 -8.40 -22.53
CA PHE A 186 -3.87 -9.58 -21.80
C PHE A 186 -4.96 -10.12 -20.87
N THR A 187 -4.77 -11.36 -20.40
CA THR A 187 -5.58 -11.99 -19.35
C THR A 187 -4.73 -12.12 -18.09
N ALA A 188 -5.29 -11.80 -16.92
CA ALA A 188 -4.59 -11.98 -15.64
C ALA A 188 -4.43 -13.48 -15.31
N ASN A 189 -3.31 -14.07 -15.74
CA ASN A 189 -3.01 -15.51 -15.73
C ASN A 189 -1.56 -15.84 -15.36
N GLN A 190 -0.80 -14.85 -14.89
CA GLN A 190 0.60 -14.94 -14.46
C GLN A 190 1.56 -15.41 -15.56
N THR A 191 1.30 -15.02 -16.81
CA THR A 191 2.16 -15.29 -17.98
C THR A 191 2.29 -14.07 -18.90
N GLY A 192 3.39 -13.98 -19.66
CA GLY A 192 3.60 -12.90 -20.64
C GLY A 192 3.56 -11.51 -19.98
N LEU A 193 2.69 -10.62 -20.46
CA LEU A 193 2.53 -9.27 -19.89
C LEU A 193 2.08 -9.30 -18.42
N ASP A 194 1.23 -10.24 -18.03
CA ASP A 194 0.80 -10.35 -16.63
C ASP A 194 1.99 -10.69 -15.72
N ALA A 195 2.83 -11.64 -16.13
CA ALA A 195 4.05 -11.97 -15.39
C ALA A 195 5.06 -10.81 -15.29
N VAL A 196 5.01 -9.81 -16.19
CA VAL A 196 5.78 -8.56 -16.07
C VAL A 196 5.15 -7.62 -15.04
N ILE A 197 3.81 -7.52 -15.00
CA ILE A 197 3.07 -6.79 -13.97
C ILE A 197 3.35 -7.40 -12.59
N ASP A 198 3.30 -8.72 -12.47
CA ASP A 198 3.58 -9.50 -11.27
C ASP A 198 5.05 -9.40 -10.81
N SER A 199 5.96 -8.90 -11.66
CA SER A 199 7.39 -8.78 -11.36
C SER A 199 7.78 -7.44 -10.73
N VAL A 200 6.87 -6.47 -10.67
CA VAL A 200 7.15 -5.08 -10.26
C VAL A 200 6.18 -4.57 -9.21
N SER A 201 6.58 -3.51 -8.50
CA SER A 201 5.68 -2.69 -7.70
C SER A 201 5.83 -1.23 -8.10
N VAL A 202 4.73 -0.48 -7.99
CA VAL A 202 4.70 0.97 -8.18
C VAL A 202 4.11 1.58 -6.93
N THR A 203 4.93 2.33 -6.20
CA THR A 203 4.60 2.92 -4.89
C THR A 203 4.83 4.41 -4.92
N ALA A 204 4.37 5.12 -3.89
CA ALA A 204 4.86 6.47 -3.61
C ALA A 204 6.40 6.46 -3.48
N SER A 205 7.05 7.55 -3.88
CA SER A 205 8.50 7.63 -3.91
C SER A 205 9.11 7.73 -2.51
N THR A 206 10.28 7.11 -2.36
CA THR A 206 11.22 7.34 -1.25
C THR A 206 11.99 8.67 -1.36
N LYS A 207 11.88 9.38 -2.49
CA LYS A 207 12.57 10.63 -2.81
C LYS A 207 11.65 11.66 -3.45
N GLY A 208 11.28 12.69 -2.68
CA GLY A 208 10.46 13.79 -3.21
C GLY A 208 9.04 13.33 -3.57
N THR A 209 8.42 14.01 -4.53
CA THR A 209 7.03 13.77 -4.95
C THR A 209 6.91 12.59 -5.92
N GLY A 210 5.69 12.10 -6.09
CA GLY A 210 5.32 11.19 -7.17
C GLY A 210 5.65 9.74 -6.88
N LEU A 211 5.53 8.92 -7.93
CA LEU A 211 5.70 7.48 -7.84
C LEU A 211 7.13 7.03 -8.17
N GLN A 212 7.45 5.81 -7.74
CA GLN A 212 8.64 5.07 -8.13
C GLN A 212 8.26 3.65 -8.58
N ILE A 213 9.05 3.04 -9.47
CA ILE A 213 8.92 1.62 -9.83
C ILE A 213 10.09 0.82 -9.26
N THR A 214 9.79 -0.35 -8.70
CA THR A 214 10.76 -1.32 -8.17
C THR A 214 10.49 -2.70 -8.76
N SER A 215 11.47 -3.60 -8.66
CA SER A 215 11.26 -5.03 -8.94
C SER A 215 11.04 -5.78 -7.64
N LEU A 216 10.19 -6.81 -7.66
CA LEU A 216 10.04 -7.72 -6.51
C LEU A 216 11.33 -8.53 -6.22
N ALA A 217 12.32 -8.49 -7.12
CA ALA A 217 13.66 -9.03 -6.91
C ALA A 217 14.50 -8.23 -5.89
N ASP A 218 14.30 -6.91 -5.83
CA ASP A 218 14.95 -6.00 -4.89
C ASP A 218 14.11 -4.71 -4.77
N PRO A 219 13.29 -4.57 -3.70
CA PRO A 219 12.47 -3.38 -3.50
C PRO A 219 13.29 -2.14 -3.16
N ASN A 220 14.59 -2.26 -2.83
CA ASN A 220 15.45 -1.13 -2.47
C ASN A 220 16.01 -0.41 -3.72
N THR A 221 16.08 -1.10 -4.87
CA THR A 221 16.50 -0.50 -6.14
C THR A 221 15.29 0.05 -6.88
N ALA A 222 15.00 1.33 -6.66
CA ALA A 222 13.88 2.05 -7.26
C ALA A 222 14.30 2.97 -8.41
N ILE A 223 13.41 3.14 -9.39
CA ILE A 223 13.50 4.17 -10.42
C ILE A 223 12.37 5.18 -10.19
N GLN A 224 12.72 6.44 -9.96
CA GLN A 224 11.76 7.54 -9.88
C GLN A 224 10.98 7.67 -11.19
N LEU A 225 9.67 7.90 -11.12
CA LEU A 225 8.81 8.13 -12.27
C LEU A 225 8.42 9.61 -12.34
N ASN A 226 8.85 10.31 -13.39
CA ASN A 226 8.36 11.62 -13.81
C ASN A 226 8.82 11.91 -15.25
N SER A 227 8.36 13.00 -15.85
CA SER A 227 8.67 13.40 -17.23
C SER A 227 10.15 13.75 -17.51
N SER A 228 11.02 13.75 -16.49
CA SER A 228 12.48 13.91 -16.62
C SER A 228 13.28 12.64 -16.34
N THR A 229 12.61 11.52 -16.03
CA THR A 229 13.25 10.23 -15.74
C THR A 229 14.11 9.76 -16.91
N SER A 230 15.35 9.40 -16.61
CA SER A 230 16.28 8.72 -17.52
C SER A 230 16.81 7.46 -16.84
N VAL A 231 16.79 6.33 -17.55
CA VAL A 231 17.23 5.04 -17.01
C VAL A 231 18.71 4.85 -17.28
N SER A 232 19.52 4.86 -16.22
CA SER A 232 20.95 4.49 -16.26
C SER A 232 21.21 3.05 -15.80
N THR A 233 20.30 2.49 -15.00
CA THR A 233 20.37 1.14 -14.43
C THR A 233 19.01 0.48 -14.58
N THR A 234 18.97 -0.73 -15.12
CA THR A 234 17.74 -1.51 -15.33
C THR A 234 17.33 -2.25 -14.05
N LEU A 235 16.04 -2.50 -13.85
CA LEU A 235 15.55 -3.35 -12.78
C LEU A 235 15.91 -4.83 -13.03
N SER A 236 16.26 -5.54 -11.96
CA SER A 236 16.58 -6.98 -12.01
C SER A 236 15.30 -7.82 -12.17
N ALA A 237 15.37 -8.92 -12.91
CA ALA A 237 14.27 -9.88 -12.97
C ALA A 237 14.16 -10.68 -11.65
N PRO A 238 12.94 -10.94 -11.14
CA PRO A 238 12.72 -11.88 -10.04
C PRO A 238 13.30 -13.26 -10.33
N SER A 239 13.83 -13.92 -9.30
CA SER A 239 14.41 -15.26 -9.40
C SER A 239 13.35 -16.37 -9.47
N GLN A 240 12.15 -16.10 -8.96
CA GLN A 240 10.98 -16.96 -9.07
C GLN A 240 10.14 -16.53 -10.29
N PRO A 241 9.51 -17.47 -11.03
CA PRO A 241 8.53 -17.12 -12.05
C PRO A 241 7.29 -16.52 -11.38
N ALA A 242 6.57 -15.62 -12.05
CA ALA A 242 5.39 -14.96 -11.50
C ALA A 242 4.35 -15.91 -10.87
N ASN A 243 4.12 -17.07 -11.50
CA ASN A 243 3.16 -18.07 -11.05
C ASN A 243 3.67 -19.03 -9.94
N TYR A 244 4.74 -18.69 -9.23
CA TYR A 244 5.37 -19.57 -8.24
C TYR A 244 4.42 -20.02 -7.10
N LEU A 245 3.40 -19.21 -6.79
CA LEU A 245 2.38 -19.50 -5.78
C LEU A 245 1.17 -20.29 -6.29
N ALA A 246 1.05 -20.62 -7.59
CA ALA A 246 -0.16 -21.24 -8.14
C ALA A 246 -0.60 -22.53 -7.40
N SER A 247 0.37 -23.39 -7.03
CA SER A 247 0.10 -24.61 -6.25
C SER A 247 -0.33 -24.31 -4.81
N PHE A 248 0.20 -23.25 -4.19
CA PHE A 248 -0.18 -22.79 -2.86
C PHE A 248 -1.58 -22.15 -2.88
N GLN A 249 -1.88 -21.30 -3.87
CA GLN A 249 -3.19 -20.71 -4.06
C GLN A 249 -4.28 -21.79 -4.18
N ALA A 250 -4.01 -22.87 -4.92
CA ALA A 250 -4.93 -24.00 -5.03
C ALA A 250 -5.13 -24.74 -3.69
N SER A 251 -4.05 -25.04 -2.94
CA SER A 251 -4.17 -25.76 -1.67
C SER A 251 -4.80 -24.91 -0.56
N ILE A 252 -4.47 -23.61 -0.46
CA ILE A 252 -5.07 -22.74 0.55
C ILE A 252 -6.54 -22.42 0.25
N SER A 253 -6.93 -22.26 -1.02
CA SER A 253 -8.35 -22.11 -1.41
C SER A 253 -9.18 -23.34 -1.04
N GLN A 254 -8.63 -24.53 -1.25
CA GLN A 254 -9.26 -25.78 -0.87
C GLN A 254 -9.32 -25.92 0.66
N CYS A 255 -8.23 -25.62 1.38
CA CYS A 255 -8.22 -25.58 2.85
C CYS A 255 -9.30 -24.65 3.43
N MET A 256 -9.42 -23.42 2.91
CA MET A 256 -10.47 -22.48 3.33
C MET A 256 -11.87 -23.09 3.11
N THR A 257 -12.09 -23.73 1.95
CA THR A 257 -13.37 -24.38 1.62
C THR A 257 -13.69 -25.56 2.54
N ASP A 258 -12.70 -26.41 2.83
CA ASP A 258 -12.88 -27.58 3.69
C ASP A 258 -13.11 -27.18 5.16
N VAL A 259 -12.40 -26.17 5.66
CA VAL A 259 -12.61 -25.61 7.00
C VAL A 259 -13.98 -24.92 7.12
N GLN A 260 -14.42 -24.19 6.08
CA GLN A 260 -15.81 -23.67 6.00
C GLN A 260 -16.85 -24.81 6.01
N GLY A 261 -16.50 -25.98 5.47
CA GLY A 261 -17.28 -27.22 5.54
C GLY A 261 -17.19 -27.98 6.87
N GLY A 262 -16.41 -27.49 7.84
CA GLY A 262 -16.23 -28.10 9.17
C GLY A 262 -15.00 -29.00 9.33
N ALA A 263 -14.05 -29.00 8.40
CA ALA A 263 -12.78 -29.70 8.56
C ALA A 263 -11.86 -29.01 9.58
N THR A 264 -11.00 -29.80 10.24
CA THR A 264 -10.02 -29.29 11.20
C THR A 264 -8.76 -28.82 10.48
N ILE A 265 -8.43 -27.52 10.59
CA ILE A 265 -7.32 -26.88 9.87
C ILE A 265 -5.95 -27.53 10.09
N THR A 266 -5.70 -28.13 11.25
CA THR A 266 -4.40 -28.77 11.58
C THR A 266 -4.25 -30.21 11.08
N SER A 267 -5.31 -30.82 10.53
CA SER A 267 -5.28 -32.22 10.08
C SER A 267 -5.87 -32.46 8.68
N ASP A 268 -6.50 -31.45 8.09
CA ASP A 268 -7.00 -31.54 6.72
C ASP A 268 -5.85 -31.65 5.69
N ALA A 269 -6.08 -32.38 4.59
CA ALA A 269 -5.07 -32.70 3.59
C ALA A 269 -4.71 -31.52 2.65
N ALA A 270 -5.62 -30.57 2.44
CA ALA A 270 -5.33 -29.33 1.73
C ALA A 270 -4.64 -28.34 2.67
N CYS A 271 -5.11 -28.21 3.91
CA CYS A 271 -4.51 -27.34 4.91
C CYS A 271 -3.08 -27.73 5.27
N THR A 272 -2.79 -29.01 5.54
CA THR A 272 -1.43 -29.50 5.83
C THR A 272 -0.45 -29.39 4.65
N ARG A 273 -0.96 -29.19 3.42
CA ARG A 273 -0.15 -28.83 2.25
C ARG A 273 0.05 -27.32 2.11
N ALA A 274 -0.94 -26.52 2.51
CA ALA A 274 -0.91 -25.07 2.37
C ALA A 274 -0.22 -24.35 3.54
N ILE A 275 -0.24 -24.92 4.73
CA ILE A 275 0.16 -24.27 5.99
C ILE A 275 1.28 -25.10 6.61
N ASP A 276 2.36 -24.46 7.07
CA ASP A 276 3.43 -25.17 7.78
C ASP A 276 2.95 -25.65 9.16
N ALA A 277 3.46 -26.80 9.60
CA ALA A 277 3.09 -27.38 10.90
C ALA A 277 3.52 -26.51 12.09
N ASN A 278 4.46 -25.59 11.89
CA ASN A 278 4.98 -24.62 12.85
C ASN A 278 4.49 -23.19 12.53
N TYR A 279 3.35 -23.05 11.84
CA TYR A 279 2.73 -21.73 11.63
C TYR A 279 2.61 -20.98 12.96
N LEU A 280 3.17 -19.77 12.98
CA LEU A 280 3.10 -18.88 14.11
C LEU A 280 3.01 -17.46 13.57
N ASN A 281 1.89 -16.79 13.81
CA ASN A 281 1.70 -15.39 13.47
C ASN A 281 1.16 -14.64 14.69
N GLN A 282 1.92 -13.69 15.23
CA GLN A 282 1.50 -12.85 16.38
C GLN A 282 1.00 -13.65 17.60
N GLY A 283 1.65 -14.79 17.91
CA GLY A 283 1.25 -15.71 18.97
C GLY A 283 0.14 -16.70 18.61
N PHE A 284 -0.51 -16.57 17.45
CA PHE A 284 -1.51 -17.50 16.95
C PHE A 284 -0.87 -18.66 16.19
N SER A 285 -1.19 -19.89 16.60
CA SER A 285 -0.67 -21.14 16.01
C SER A 285 -1.45 -21.66 14.79
N THR A 286 -2.47 -20.93 14.32
CA THR A 286 -3.18 -21.25 13.07
C THR A 286 -3.59 -19.97 12.35
N PRO A 287 -3.60 -19.95 11.00
CA PRO A 287 -4.08 -18.80 10.24
C PRO A 287 -5.58 -18.59 10.41
N GLN A 288 -6.37 -19.60 10.79
CA GLN A 288 -7.78 -19.40 11.13
C GLN A 288 -7.97 -18.56 12.41
N ALA A 289 -7.10 -18.73 13.41
CA ALA A 289 -7.17 -17.91 14.61
C ALA A 289 -6.68 -16.48 14.36
N ARG A 290 -5.62 -16.32 13.55
CA ARG A 290 -5.05 -15.02 13.18
C ARG A 290 -5.92 -14.22 12.19
N HIS A 291 -6.48 -14.91 11.21
CA HIS A 291 -7.24 -14.36 10.08
C HIS A 291 -8.58 -15.10 9.97
N PRO A 292 -9.55 -14.85 10.87
CA PRO A 292 -10.80 -15.61 10.89
C PRO A 292 -11.68 -15.38 9.64
N GLN A 293 -11.60 -14.20 9.01
CA GLN A 293 -12.47 -13.82 7.88
C GLN A 293 -12.38 -14.79 6.68
N PRO A 294 -11.19 -15.13 6.12
CA PRO A 294 -11.05 -16.16 5.07
C PRO A 294 -11.73 -17.52 5.33
N TYR A 295 -12.01 -17.87 6.58
CA TYR A 295 -12.60 -19.16 6.96
C TYR A 295 -14.09 -19.07 7.33
N VAL A 296 -14.73 -17.91 7.14
CA VAL A 296 -16.18 -17.74 7.29
C VAL A 296 -16.91 -18.30 6.05
N ALA A 297 -18.04 -18.99 6.28
CA ALA A 297 -18.80 -19.64 5.21
C ALA A 297 -19.22 -18.66 4.09
N GLY A 298 -18.89 -19.01 2.85
CA GLY A 298 -19.20 -18.22 1.65
C GLY A 298 -18.08 -17.26 1.22
N VAL A 299 -17.01 -17.13 2.01
CA VAL A 299 -15.81 -16.37 1.64
C VAL A 299 -14.98 -17.15 0.61
N LYS A 300 -14.43 -16.47 -0.39
CA LYS A 300 -13.64 -17.07 -1.47
C LYS A 300 -12.35 -16.30 -1.69
N LEU A 301 -11.22 -16.99 -1.68
CA LEU A 301 -9.97 -16.46 -2.18
C LEU A 301 -10.10 -16.15 -3.69
N THR A 302 -9.72 -14.95 -4.10
CA THR A 302 -9.75 -14.49 -5.50
C THR A 302 -8.36 -14.46 -6.12
N GLY A 303 -7.31 -14.19 -5.35
CA GLY A 303 -5.94 -14.14 -5.83
C GLY A 303 -4.93 -13.94 -4.72
N ILE A 304 -3.65 -13.90 -5.09
CA ILE A 304 -2.54 -13.59 -4.18
C ILE A 304 -1.64 -12.55 -4.84
N LYS A 305 -1.38 -11.43 -4.16
CA LYS A 305 -0.42 -10.39 -4.56
C LYS A 305 0.86 -10.57 -3.75
N THR A 306 2.01 -10.68 -4.39
CA THR A 306 3.31 -10.62 -3.71
C THR A 306 3.72 -9.17 -3.53
N LEU A 307 4.03 -8.77 -2.29
CA LEU A 307 4.52 -7.41 -1.98
C LEU A 307 6.04 -7.32 -2.08
N ALA A 308 6.73 -8.33 -1.54
CA ALA A 308 8.19 -8.38 -1.51
C ALA A 308 8.68 -9.81 -1.34
N MET A 309 9.77 -10.14 -2.04
CA MET A 309 10.64 -11.27 -1.68
C MET A 309 11.61 -10.77 -0.62
N LEU A 310 11.64 -11.42 0.55
CA LEU A 310 12.44 -10.98 1.67
C LEU A 310 13.88 -11.54 1.58
N PRO A 311 14.90 -10.77 2.00
CA PRO A 311 16.26 -11.30 2.15
C PRO A 311 16.31 -12.54 3.06
N ALA A 312 17.19 -13.49 2.74
CA ALA A 312 17.34 -14.71 3.53
C ALA A 312 17.67 -14.40 5.00
N GLY A 313 16.96 -15.02 5.93
CA GLY A 313 17.10 -14.79 7.37
C GLY A 313 16.33 -13.57 7.92
N THR A 314 15.50 -12.89 7.11
CA THR A 314 14.63 -11.80 7.58
C THR A 314 13.56 -12.30 8.57
N ILE A 315 12.93 -13.45 8.27
CA ILE A 315 12.00 -14.14 9.18
C ILE A 315 12.76 -15.25 9.94
N PRO A 316 12.68 -15.31 11.28
CA PRO A 316 13.28 -16.39 12.07
C PRO A 316 12.82 -17.79 11.64
N ASN A 317 13.61 -18.81 11.94
CA ASN A 317 13.32 -20.24 11.70
C ASN A 317 13.14 -20.66 10.22
N THR A 318 13.24 -19.74 9.25
CA THR A 318 13.15 -20.03 7.82
C THR A 318 14.49 -20.50 7.23
N THR A 319 14.43 -21.24 6.13
CA THR A 319 15.58 -21.80 5.40
C THR A 319 15.50 -21.63 3.87
N GLY A 320 14.29 -21.50 3.33
CA GLY A 320 14.03 -21.20 1.92
C GLY A 320 13.77 -19.72 1.65
N PRO A 321 13.55 -19.34 0.38
CA PRO A 321 12.98 -18.04 0.01
C PRO A 321 11.65 -17.77 0.73
N VAL A 322 11.48 -16.54 1.24
CA VAL A 322 10.28 -16.07 1.93
C VAL A 322 9.67 -14.89 1.16
N ALA A 323 8.35 -14.83 1.09
CA ALA A 323 7.62 -13.70 0.52
C ALA A 323 6.58 -13.16 1.50
N LEU A 324 6.43 -11.83 1.54
CA LEU A 324 5.28 -11.15 2.12
C LEU A 324 4.19 -11.08 1.05
N VAL A 325 2.98 -11.54 1.38
CA VAL A 325 1.86 -11.64 0.42
C VAL A 325 0.56 -11.08 0.99
N TYR A 326 -0.29 -10.58 0.10
CA TYR A 326 -1.71 -10.35 0.37
C TYR A 326 -2.53 -11.47 -0.25
N MET A 327 -3.32 -12.17 0.58
CA MET A 327 -4.34 -13.11 0.15
C MET A 327 -5.66 -12.34 -0.04
N LEU A 328 -6.04 -12.12 -1.30
CA LEU A 328 -7.25 -11.38 -1.67
C LEU A 328 -8.47 -12.30 -1.61
N TYR A 329 -9.58 -11.82 -1.07
CA TYR A 329 -10.82 -12.57 -0.99
C TYR A 329 -12.05 -11.70 -1.29
N THR A 330 -13.15 -12.36 -1.61
CA THR A 330 -14.49 -11.77 -1.56
C THR A 330 -15.28 -12.44 -0.46
N ASN A 331 -15.97 -11.65 0.37
CA ASN A 331 -16.78 -12.20 1.45
C ASN A 331 -18.15 -12.72 0.95
N ALA A 332 -18.97 -13.25 1.85
CA ALA A 332 -20.28 -13.81 1.51
C ALA A 332 -21.29 -12.79 0.92
N SER A 333 -21.08 -11.48 1.10
CA SER A 333 -21.88 -10.41 0.45
C SER A 333 -21.25 -9.89 -0.86
N GLY A 334 -20.15 -10.49 -1.31
CA GLY A 334 -19.41 -10.11 -2.51
C GLY A 334 -18.46 -8.93 -2.33
N GLN A 335 -18.29 -8.42 -1.11
CA GLN A 335 -17.35 -7.32 -0.83
C GLN A 335 -15.91 -7.85 -0.85
N PRO A 336 -15.00 -7.23 -1.62
CA PRO A 336 -13.58 -7.55 -1.58
C PRO A 336 -12.92 -7.22 -0.23
N GLY A 337 -11.83 -7.91 0.06
CA GLY A 337 -10.98 -7.70 1.24
C GLY A 337 -9.67 -8.47 1.08
N PHE A 338 -8.71 -8.26 1.99
CA PHE A 338 -7.45 -8.99 1.99
C PHE A 338 -6.97 -9.31 3.40
N VAL A 339 -6.00 -10.22 3.50
CA VAL A 339 -5.17 -10.41 4.69
C VAL A 339 -3.70 -10.52 4.29
N SER A 340 -2.82 -10.00 5.14
CA SER A 340 -1.36 -10.03 4.96
C SER A 340 -0.72 -11.14 5.78
N ASP A 341 0.13 -11.95 5.16
CA ASP A 341 0.86 -13.03 5.84
C ASP A 341 2.13 -13.41 5.06
N PHE A 342 2.93 -14.34 5.61
CA PHE A 342 4.22 -14.76 5.07
C PHE A 342 4.17 -16.20 4.54
N VAL A 343 4.78 -16.42 3.36
CA VAL A 343 4.94 -17.75 2.75
C VAL A 343 6.41 -18.09 2.52
N GLU A 344 6.78 -19.35 2.76
CA GLU A 344 8.13 -19.89 2.53
C GLU A 344 8.11 -21.04 1.52
N GLN A 345 9.16 -21.14 0.69
CA GLN A 345 9.41 -22.32 -0.13
C GLN A 345 10.03 -23.45 0.70
N THR A 346 9.19 -24.30 1.29
CA THR A 346 9.62 -25.46 2.09
C THR A 346 9.86 -26.70 1.23
N ALA A 347 10.26 -27.82 1.87
CA ALA A 347 10.34 -29.13 1.22
C ALA A 347 9.00 -29.66 0.69
N ASN A 348 7.86 -29.15 1.15
CA ASN A 348 6.52 -29.51 0.67
C ASN A 348 6.01 -28.59 -0.45
N GLY A 349 6.79 -27.58 -0.85
CA GLY A 349 6.38 -26.50 -1.73
C GLY A 349 6.18 -25.18 -0.98
N TRP A 350 5.47 -24.23 -1.57
CA TRP A 350 5.16 -22.97 -0.91
C TRP A 350 4.10 -23.17 0.16
N GLN A 351 4.41 -22.80 1.40
CA GLN A 351 3.52 -22.91 2.56
C GLN A 351 3.43 -21.59 3.32
N LEU A 352 2.26 -21.33 3.92
CA LEU A 352 2.02 -20.24 4.85
C LEU A 352 2.71 -20.53 6.19
N ILE A 353 3.57 -19.62 6.66
CA ILE A 353 4.40 -19.81 7.86
C ILE A 353 4.10 -18.84 9.01
N GLY A 354 3.45 -17.71 8.74
CA GLY A 354 3.33 -16.63 9.73
C GLY A 354 4.61 -15.82 9.89
N ASN A 355 4.55 -14.72 10.64
CA ASN A 355 5.72 -13.86 10.94
C ASN A 355 6.70 -14.48 11.97
N GLN A 356 6.37 -15.63 12.54
CA GLN A 356 7.12 -16.35 13.59
C GLN A 356 7.23 -15.59 14.92
N GLU A 357 6.39 -14.58 15.14
CA GLU A 357 6.33 -13.79 16.38
C GLU A 357 5.44 -14.44 17.45
N GLN A 358 5.87 -14.35 18.71
CA GLN A 358 5.17 -14.90 19.88
C GLN A 358 4.08 -13.98 20.45
N TYR A 359 4.08 -12.71 20.05
CA TYR A 359 3.24 -11.64 20.61
C TYR A 359 2.60 -10.84 19.47
N ASP A 360 1.45 -10.22 19.75
CA ASP A 360 0.76 -9.33 18.80
C ASP A 360 1.49 -8.00 18.71
N LEU A 361 2.57 -7.98 17.92
CA LEU A 361 3.37 -6.80 17.61
C LEU A 361 3.12 -6.39 16.17
N TYR A 362 3.12 -5.09 15.90
CA TYR A 362 2.90 -4.59 14.56
C TYR A 362 3.74 -3.36 14.28
N ILE A 363 4.38 -3.35 13.11
CA ILE A 363 5.14 -2.21 12.58
C ILE A 363 4.72 -2.03 11.12
N ALA A 364 4.33 -0.80 10.78
CA ALA A 364 4.13 -0.39 9.41
C ALA A 364 4.64 1.04 9.20
N SER A 365 5.08 1.35 7.98
CA SER A 365 5.28 2.71 7.52
C SER A 365 4.02 3.56 7.68
N PHE A 366 4.20 4.87 7.84
CA PHE A 366 3.12 5.85 7.70
C PHE A 366 3.56 7.08 6.91
N VAL A 367 2.58 7.73 6.30
CA VAL A 367 2.63 9.13 5.90
C VAL A 367 1.61 9.91 6.72
N GLY A 368 2.09 11.00 7.33
CA GLY A 368 1.31 11.86 8.20
C GLY A 368 1.12 13.25 7.60
N ARG A 369 0.02 13.90 7.99
CA ARG A 369 -0.20 15.34 7.84
C ARG A 369 -0.50 15.91 9.23
N LEU A 370 0.31 16.87 9.68
CA LEU A 370 0.03 17.61 10.91
C LEU A 370 -0.38 19.05 10.58
N GLN A 371 -1.53 19.45 11.12
CA GLN A 371 -2.10 20.78 10.99
C GLN A 371 -2.38 21.38 12.38
N TYR A 372 -1.71 22.47 12.70
CA TYR A 372 -2.05 23.28 13.87
C TYR A 372 -3.29 24.13 13.57
N VAL A 373 -4.23 24.14 14.52
CA VAL A 373 -5.47 24.93 14.43
C VAL A 373 -5.33 26.32 15.03
N ASP A 374 -4.31 26.53 15.86
CA ASP A 374 -3.95 27.84 16.39
C ASP A 374 -2.97 28.58 15.46
N GLN A 375 -3.00 29.92 15.53
CA GLN A 375 -2.17 30.77 14.68
C GLN A 375 -0.69 30.80 15.11
N ALA A 376 -0.36 30.41 16.34
CA ALA A 376 1.01 30.48 16.85
C ALA A 376 1.88 29.40 16.22
N ASP A 377 1.36 28.18 16.10
CA ASP A 377 2.06 27.03 15.53
C ASP A 377 1.72 26.74 14.07
N ALA A 378 0.80 27.47 13.42
CA ALA A 378 0.42 27.28 12.00
C ALA A 378 1.60 27.28 11.00
N ALA A 379 2.75 27.90 11.34
CA ALA A 379 3.97 27.86 10.53
C ALA A 379 4.70 26.51 10.58
N ASN A 380 4.37 25.64 11.53
CA ASN A 380 4.96 24.30 11.73
C ASN A 380 4.13 23.18 11.05
N ASN A 381 3.09 23.54 10.28
CA ASN A 381 2.27 22.64 9.48
C ASN A 381 3.13 21.84 8.48
N ARG A 382 3.04 20.51 8.54
CA ARG A 382 4.00 19.62 7.86
C ARG A 382 3.40 18.29 7.43
N TYR A 383 4.00 17.69 6.42
CA TYR A 383 3.89 16.25 6.18
C TYR A 383 5.05 15.52 6.85
N GLU A 384 4.78 14.30 7.28
CA GLU A 384 5.71 13.45 8.04
C GLU A 384 5.76 12.06 7.40
N SER A 385 6.89 11.35 7.53
CA SER A 385 6.92 9.91 7.30
C SER A 385 7.81 9.20 8.31
N GLY A 386 7.54 7.91 8.51
CA GLY A 386 8.10 7.18 9.63
C GLY A 386 7.51 5.79 9.80
N LEU A 387 7.59 5.28 11.04
CA LEU A 387 7.02 4.00 11.46
C LEU A 387 5.96 4.19 12.54
N ARG A 388 4.83 3.49 12.44
CA ARG A 388 3.86 3.31 13.53
C ARG A 388 4.15 1.98 14.22
N PHE A 389 4.22 1.97 15.55
CA PHE A 389 4.43 0.78 16.38
C PHE A 389 3.18 0.49 17.20
N LEU A 390 2.49 -0.61 16.91
CA LEU A 390 1.46 -1.13 17.81
C LEU A 390 2.10 -2.22 18.67
N ILE A 391 2.55 -1.83 19.87
CA ILE A 391 3.11 -2.73 20.88
C ILE A 391 2.15 -2.72 22.07
N PRO A 392 1.46 -3.82 22.40
CA PRO A 392 0.36 -3.80 23.36
C PRO A 392 0.88 -3.65 24.79
N THR A 393 0.07 -3.00 25.63
CA THR A 393 0.34 -2.81 27.06
C THR A 393 0.26 -4.11 27.87
N THR A 394 -0.30 -5.18 27.30
CA THR A 394 -0.28 -6.54 27.86
C THR A 394 0.00 -7.60 26.80
N VAL A 395 0.78 -8.62 27.15
CA VAL A 395 1.04 -9.81 26.30
C VAL A 395 0.75 -11.10 27.06
N THR A 396 0.41 -12.18 26.36
CA THR A 396 0.21 -13.50 26.98
C THR A 396 1.52 -14.26 27.08
N VAL A 397 1.92 -14.65 28.28
CA VAL A 397 3.12 -15.45 28.56
C VAL A 397 2.70 -16.70 29.32
N ASN A 398 2.95 -17.89 28.76
CA ASN A 398 2.56 -19.18 29.35
C ASN A 398 1.07 -19.22 29.76
N GLY A 399 0.18 -18.63 28.95
CA GLY A 399 -1.26 -18.54 29.22
C GLY A 399 -1.68 -17.50 30.27
N SER A 400 -0.74 -16.69 30.80
CA SER A 400 -1.01 -15.62 31.76
C SER A 400 -0.79 -14.24 31.14
N SER A 401 -1.72 -13.30 31.34
CA SER A 401 -1.54 -11.91 30.92
C SER A 401 -0.41 -11.26 31.73
N THR A 402 0.53 -10.63 31.02
CA THR A 402 1.72 -9.96 31.56
C THR A 402 1.74 -8.53 31.07
N VAL A 403 1.77 -7.56 32.00
CA VAL A 403 1.88 -6.14 31.67
C VAL A 403 3.25 -5.85 31.06
N VAL A 404 3.25 -5.14 29.93
CA VAL A 404 4.44 -4.58 29.30
C VAL A 404 4.64 -3.16 29.82
N GLY A 405 5.77 -2.90 30.48
CA GLY A 405 6.11 -1.58 31.00
C GLY A 405 6.86 -0.72 29.98
N SER A 406 7.67 -1.36 29.12
CA SER A 406 8.40 -0.68 28.04
C SER A 406 8.91 -1.66 27.00
N ALA A 407 9.14 -1.16 25.78
CA ALA A 407 9.80 -1.88 24.71
C ALA A 407 11.01 -1.11 24.19
N LEU A 408 12.10 -1.81 23.90
CA LEU A 408 13.21 -1.32 23.07
C LEU A 408 13.01 -1.82 21.65
N VAL A 409 13.07 -0.93 20.67
CA VAL A 409 13.01 -1.28 19.25
C VAL A 409 14.28 -0.83 18.54
N THR A 410 14.94 -1.75 17.82
CA THR A 410 16.11 -1.48 16.97
C THR A 410 15.85 -1.95 15.55
N GLY A 411 16.45 -1.30 14.54
CA GLY A 411 16.29 -1.67 13.13
C GLY A 411 16.70 -0.55 12.17
N PRO A 412 16.49 -0.73 10.86
CA PRO A 412 16.76 0.29 9.84
C PRO A 412 16.06 1.63 10.14
N GLY A 413 16.70 2.75 9.82
CA GLY A 413 16.11 4.09 10.00
C GLY A 413 16.00 4.60 11.45
N LEU A 414 16.16 3.72 12.45
CA LEU A 414 16.19 4.07 13.87
C LEU A 414 17.61 4.49 14.32
N PRO A 415 17.74 5.20 15.46
CA PRO A 415 19.05 5.49 16.06
C PRO A 415 19.80 4.19 16.41
N ALA A 416 21.13 4.25 16.43
CA ALA A 416 21.98 3.06 16.65
C ALA A 416 21.73 2.30 17.97
N ASN A 417 21.23 3.00 19.00
CA ASN A 417 20.83 2.42 20.29
C ASN A 417 19.35 2.01 20.36
N GLY A 418 18.63 2.10 19.23
CA GLY A 418 17.19 1.95 19.16
C GLY A 418 16.40 3.13 19.71
N VAL A 419 15.09 2.91 19.82
CA VAL A 419 14.13 3.81 20.48
C VAL A 419 13.37 3.06 21.58
N TRP A 420 12.84 3.79 22.55
CA TRP A 420 12.07 3.23 23.66
C TRP A 420 10.63 3.71 23.63
N LEU A 421 9.69 2.77 23.66
CA LEU A 421 8.29 3.03 23.97
C LEU A 421 8.02 2.60 25.42
N VAL A 422 7.12 3.30 26.10
CA VAL A 422 6.76 3.06 27.50
C VAL A 422 5.24 3.05 27.67
N LEU A 423 4.78 2.47 28.77
CA LEU A 423 3.36 2.44 29.12
C LEU A 423 2.81 3.87 29.33
N SER A 424 1.85 4.28 28.50
CA SER A 424 0.89 5.35 28.85
C SER A 424 -0.21 4.76 29.73
N GLY A 425 -0.95 5.59 30.46
CA GLY A 425 -1.91 5.09 31.45
C GLY A 425 -3.23 4.58 30.88
N HIS A 426 -3.50 4.77 29.59
CA HIS A 426 -4.88 4.82 29.07
C HIS A 426 -5.14 4.08 27.75
N ASP A 427 -4.17 3.97 26.81
CA ASP A 427 -4.40 3.26 25.55
C ASP A 427 -4.01 1.76 25.60
N ALA A 428 -4.42 1.01 24.57
CA ALA A 428 -4.05 -0.38 24.38
C ALA A 428 -2.56 -0.59 24.02
N TYR A 429 -1.84 0.47 23.61
CA TYR A 429 -0.46 0.40 23.11
C TYR A 429 0.53 1.26 23.92
N LEU A 430 1.82 0.93 23.81
CA LEU A 430 2.91 1.77 24.36
C LEU A 430 3.13 3.01 23.50
N THR A 431 3.53 4.13 24.13
CA THR A 431 3.83 5.39 23.44
C THR A 431 5.28 5.82 23.61
N PHE A 432 5.75 6.70 22.74
CA PHE A 432 7.03 7.38 22.90
C PHE A 432 6.99 8.34 24.10
N PRO A 433 7.95 8.29 25.04
CA PRO A 433 8.07 9.30 26.09
C PRO A 433 8.57 10.63 25.51
N ALA A 434 8.19 11.77 26.11
CA ALA A 434 8.72 13.06 25.69
C ALA A 434 10.25 13.12 25.78
N THR A 435 10.84 12.64 26.88
CA THR A 435 12.30 12.49 27.02
C THR A 435 12.75 11.09 26.64
N ALA A 436 13.72 11.00 25.71
CA ALA A 436 14.30 9.74 25.28
C ALA A 436 14.95 8.96 26.44
N ARG A 437 14.79 7.63 26.43
CA ARG A 437 15.26 6.75 27.50
C ARG A 437 16.41 5.86 27.03
N THR A 438 17.18 5.34 27.98
CA THR A 438 18.33 4.46 27.75
C THR A 438 18.24 3.14 28.53
N VAL A 439 17.18 2.96 29.33
CA VAL A 439 16.95 1.81 30.21
C VAL A 439 15.44 1.49 30.28
N PRO A 440 15.04 0.23 30.60
CA PRO A 440 13.63 -0.14 30.73
C PRO A 440 12.88 0.66 31.79
N MET A 441 11.54 0.70 31.70
CA MET A 441 10.70 1.38 32.69
C MET A 441 10.68 0.62 34.02
N TYR A 442 10.80 1.34 35.13
CA TYR A 442 10.65 0.79 36.49
C TYR A 442 9.43 1.41 37.17
N CYS A 443 8.37 0.62 37.27
CA CYS A 443 7.17 0.90 38.05
C CYS A 443 6.56 -0.42 38.59
N PRO A 444 7.22 -1.10 39.55
CA PRO A 444 6.75 -2.40 40.05
C PRO A 444 5.43 -2.35 40.86
N GLY A 445 4.87 -1.15 41.07
CA GLY A 445 3.67 -0.90 41.89
C GLY A 445 2.42 -0.49 41.12
N LEU A 446 2.34 -0.73 39.80
CA LEU A 446 1.11 -0.47 39.03
C LEU A 446 -0.10 -1.23 39.61
N PRO A 447 -1.31 -0.63 39.60
CA PRO A 447 -1.65 0.66 38.99
C PRO A 447 -1.44 1.89 39.89
N VAL A 448 -0.79 1.76 41.06
CA VAL A 448 -0.84 2.77 42.13
C VAL A 448 0.52 3.17 42.70
N SER A 449 1.17 4.15 42.07
CA SER A 449 2.00 5.11 42.82
C SER A 449 2.11 6.45 42.10
N THR A 450 2.04 7.55 42.84
CA THR A 450 2.32 8.92 42.35
C THR A 450 3.80 9.15 42.00
N THR A 451 4.64 8.13 42.17
CA THR A 451 6.08 8.13 41.84
C THR A 451 6.40 7.49 40.49
N CYS A 452 5.42 6.90 39.80
CA CYS A 452 5.60 6.44 38.43
C CYS A 452 5.17 7.53 37.44
N THR A 453 6.14 8.27 36.91
CA THR A 453 5.92 9.12 35.73
C THR A 453 5.62 8.22 34.53
N MET A 454 4.35 8.08 34.18
CA MET A 454 3.92 7.45 32.93
C MET A 454 4.37 8.29 31.73
N SER A 455 4.15 7.80 30.50
CA SER A 455 4.50 8.58 29.31
C SER A 455 3.87 9.98 29.30
N GLU A 456 4.67 11.01 29.03
CA GLU A 456 4.15 12.35 28.67
C GLU A 456 3.72 12.41 27.19
N GLY A 457 4.01 11.37 26.39
CA GLY A 457 3.74 11.35 24.97
C GLY A 457 2.50 10.55 24.58
N THR A 458 1.86 11.01 23.51
CA THR A 458 0.57 10.57 22.97
C THR A 458 0.71 9.98 21.56
N SER A 459 1.87 9.41 21.27
CA SER A 459 2.28 9.03 19.92
C SER A 459 2.89 7.63 19.92
N SER A 460 2.47 6.84 18.93
CA SER A 460 3.02 5.52 18.61
C SER A 460 3.86 5.55 17.32
N GLU A 461 4.13 6.76 16.80
CA GLU A 461 4.74 7.02 15.50
C GLU A 461 6.15 7.62 15.66
N TYR A 462 7.20 6.99 15.13
CA TYR A 462 8.54 7.58 15.03
C TYR A 462 8.73 8.27 13.68
N LYS A 463 9.00 9.58 13.69
CA LYS A 463 9.16 10.45 12.51
C LYS A 463 10.64 10.48 12.13
N TRP A 464 11.00 9.86 11.01
CA TRP A 464 12.37 9.95 10.47
C TRP A 464 12.55 11.10 9.47
N ALA A 465 11.47 11.63 8.90
CA ALA A 465 11.51 12.67 7.89
C ALA A 465 10.24 13.51 7.89
N TRP A 466 10.37 14.78 7.51
CA TRP A 466 9.26 15.72 7.42
C TRP A 466 9.54 16.82 6.40
N THR A 467 8.47 17.45 5.91
CA THR A 467 8.55 18.60 4.99
C THR A 467 7.45 19.62 5.32
N PRO A 468 7.70 20.93 5.24
CA PRO A 468 6.65 21.94 5.34
C PRO A 468 5.50 21.68 4.36
N ILE A 469 4.27 21.92 4.81
CA ILE A 469 3.10 22.08 3.93
C ILE A 469 3.17 23.43 3.20
N SER A 470 3.72 24.46 3.86
CA SER A 470 3.94 25.78 3.29
C SER A 470 5.20 26.44 3.87
N GLY A 471 5.83 27.32 3.10
CA GLY A 471 7.14 27.89 3.45
C GLY A 471 8.31 26.92 3.16
N SER A 472 9.48 27.25 3.70
CA SER A 472 10.74 26.54 3.40
C SER A 472 11.26 25.63 4.52
N SER A 473 10.67 25.69 5.72
CA SER A 473 11.14 24.98 6.91
C SER A 473 10.07 24.97 8.00
N VAL A 474 10.08 23.94 8.83
CA VAL A 474 9.26 23.83 10.06
C VAL A 474 10.15 23.59 11.27
N THR A 475 9.68 24.01 12.45
CA THR A 475 10.27 23.58 13.72
C THR A 475 9.51 22.34 14.21
N VAL A 476 10.24 21.28 14.55
CA VAL A 476 9.67 20.06 15.15
C VAL A 476 10.06 19.96 16.63
N PRO A 477 9.27 19.25 17.46
CA PRO A 477 9.65 18.94 18.83
C PRO A 477 10.99 18.19 18.93
N SER A 478 11.67 18.32 20.07
CA SER A 478 12.86 17.53 20.42
C SER A 478 12.51 16.26 21.22
N THR A 479 11.31 15.72 21.01
CA THR A 479 10.78 14.55 21.73
C THR A 479 11.28 13.24 21.12
N SER A 480 11.20 12.14 21.87
CA SER A 480 11.84 10.87 21.45
C SER A 480 11.17 10.16 20.26
N ASP A 481 9.99 10.62 19.84
CA ASP A 481 9.30 10.21 18.62
C ASP A 481 9.84 10.89 17.34
N TYR A 482 10.81 11.81 17.44
CA TYR A 482 11.49 12.41 16.29
C TYR A 482 12.94 11.94 16.15
N ALA A 483 13.37 11.71 14.92
CA ALA A 483 14.78 11.73 14.58
C ALA A 483 15.40 13.12 14.89
N SER A 484 16.71 13.18 15.15
CA SER A 484 17.40 14.45 15.45
C SER A 484 17.45 15.44 14.27
N GLN A 485 17.15 14.97 13.05
CA GLN A 485 17.03 15.74 11.82
C GLN A 485 16.22 14.90 10.81
N SER A 486 15.56 15.56 9.84
CA SER A 486 14.87 14.86 8.75
C SER A 486 15.88 14.12 7.88
N GLY A 487 15.72 12.80 7.73
CA GLY A 487 16.55 11.95 6.89
C GLY A 487 16.10 11.87 5.43
N ASP A 488 16.84 11.07 4.64
CA ASP A 488 16.46 10.61 3.29
C ASP A 488 15.91 9.17 3.42
N PRO A 489 14.57 8.95 3.29
CA PRO A 489 13.96 7.64 3.49
C PRO A 489 14.44 6.57 2.50
N SER A 490 15.01 6.94 1.36
CA SER A 490 15.57 5.97 0.39
C SER A 490 16.84 5.26 0.89
N THR A 491 17.44 5.73 1.98
CA THR A 491 18.58 5.08 2.63
C THR A 491 18.14 3.97 3.59
N ILE A 492 16.83 3.80 3.79
CA ILE A 492 16.23 2.86 4.73
C ILE A 492 15.74 1.63 3.94
N GLN A 493 15.99 0.44 4.47
CA GLN A 493 15.61 -0.82 3.83
C GLN A 493 14.09 -0.96 3.71
N GLN A 494 13.61 -1.15 2.48
CA GLN A 494 12.21 -1.48 2.19
C GLN A 494 11.84 -2.83 2.79
N PHE A 495 10.67 -2.91 3.41
CA PHE A 495 10.20 -4.07 4.18
C PHE A 495 11.24 -4.57 5.22
N GLY A 496 11.95 -3.63 5.85
CA GLY A 496 12.99 -3.91 6.84
C GLY A 496 12.47 -4.63 8.09
N ALA A 497 13.33 -5.43 8.71
CA ALA A 497 13.05 -6.12 9.97
C ALA A 497 13.59 -5.34 11.18
N TYR A 498 12.81 -5.35 12.25
CA TYR A 498 13.09 -4.66 13.51
C TYR A 498 13.14 -5.67 14.66
N THR A 499 14.03 -5.48 15.62
CA THR A 499 14.07 -6.28 16.85
C THR A 499 13.33 -5.54 17.95
N VAL A 500 12.26 -6.14 18.48
CA VAL A 500 11.46 -5.62 19.60
C VAL A 500 11.77 -6.44 20.85
N THR A 501 12.30 -5.78 21.89
CA THR A 501 12.56 -6.40 23.21
C THR A 501 11.61 -5.82 24.25
N LEU A 502 10.73 -6.66 24.78
CA LEU A 502 9.71 -6.27 25.76
C LEU A 502 10.24 -6.38 27.20
N TYR A 503 9.82 -5.47 28.07
CA TYR A 503 10.16 -5.48 29.50
C TYR A 503 8.92 -5.25 30.34
N ASN A 504 8.79 -5.97 31.46
CA ASN A 504 7.75 -5.74 32.44
C ASN A 504 8.06 -4.49 33.30
N PRO A 505 7.09 -3.97 34.08
CA PRO A 505 7.31 -2.81 34.96
C PRO A 505 8.36 -3.01 36.06
N SER A 506 8.88 -4.23 36.26
CA SER A 506 10.01 -4.54 37.16
C SER A 506 11.35 -4.60 36.40
N GLN A 507 11.43 -4.05 35.19
CA GLN A 507 12.57 -4.07 34.27
C GLN A 507 13.05 -5.47 33.83
N GLN A 508 12.28 -6.52 34.09
CA GLN A 508 12.62 -7.87 33.62
C GLN A 508 12.17 -8.04 32.17
N GLN A 509 13.03 -8.61 31.34
CA GLN A 509 12.69 -8.91 29.95
C GLN A 509 11.55 -9.94 29.90
N ILE A 510 10.57 -9.69 29.02
CA ILE A 510 9.47 -10.60 28.73
C ILE A 510 9.84 -11.43 27.50
N GLY A 511 9.93 -12.76 27.67
CA GLY A 511 10.26 -13.69 26.59
C GLY A 511 11.62 -13.43 25.94
N THR A 512 11.73 -13.75 24.66
CA THR A 512 12.87 -13.41 23.81
C THR A 512 12.59 -12.12 23.02
N PRO A 513 13.61 -11.42 22.51
CA PRO A 513 13.39 -10.39 21.49
C PRO A 513 12.66 -11.01 20.29
N GLN A 514 11.71 -10.26 19.72
CA GLN A 514 10.94 -10.67 18.55
C GLN A 514 11.48 -9.93 17.32
N THR A 515 11.42 -10.57 16.15
CA THR A 515 11.70 -9.93 14.87
C THR A 515 10.37 -9.55 14.23
N VAL A 516 10.15 -8.25 14.00
CA VAL A 516 8.92 -7.70 13.43
C VAL A 516 9.26 -7.03 12.11
N VAL A 517 8.62 -7.44 11.02
CA VAL A 517 8.85 -6.85 9.68
C VAL A 517 7.91 -5.68 9.47
N ASN A 518 8.44 -4.55 8.96
CA ASN A 518 7.61 -3.49 8.41
C ASN A 518 6.89 -4.03 7.17
N ILE A 519 5.56 -4.19 7.24
CA ILE A 519 4.78 -4.78 6.15
C ILE A 519 4.37 -3.79 5.05
N ALA A 520 4.81 -2.53 5.14
CA ALA A 520 4.43 -1.45 4.25
C ALA A 520 5.65 -0.81 3.57
N ALA A 521 5.43 -0.14 2.43
CA ALA A 521 6.50 0.50 1.69
C ALA A 521 7.01 1.74 2.44
N ILE A 522 8.31 2.02 2.41
CA ILE A 522 8.83 3.29 2.93
C ILE A 522 8.57 4.40 1.91
N GLN A 523 8.00 5.50 2.39
CA GLN A 523 7.61 6.66 1.57
C GLN A 523 8.31 7.95 2.05
N ALA A 524 8.53 8.90 1.14
CA ALA A 524 8.95 10.26 1.45
C ALA A 524 7.79 11.07 2.05
N PRO A 525 8.05 12.03 2.96
CA PRO A 525 6.98 12.86 3.51
C PRO A 525 6.29 13.73 2.44
N GLN A 526 6.95 13.99 1.30
CA GLN A 526 6.36 14.66 0.14
C GLN A 526 5.21 13.87 -0.50
N ALA A 527 5.09 12.55 -0.30
CA ALA A 527 3.92 11.78 -0.70
C ALA A 527 2.63 12.30 -0.03
N GLY A 528 2.75 12.90 1.16
CA GLY A 528 1.64 13.58 1.83
C GLY A 528 1.05 14.74 1.02
N ALA A 529 1.76 15.34 0.07
CA ALA A 529 1.19 16.36 -0.82
C ALA A 529 0.17 15.79 -1.83
N GLN A 530 0.14 14.47 -1.99
CA GLN A 530 -0.59 13.74 -3.04
C GLN A 530 -1.76 12.91 -2.48
N ALA A 531 -1.78 12.71 -1.16
CA ALA A 531 -2.87 12.02 -0.48
C ALA A 531 -4.15 12.88 -0.44
N SER A 532 -5.28 12.25 -0.74
CA SER A 532 -6.65 12.80 -0.71
C SER A 532 -7.14 13.05 0.73
N TRP A 533 -6.45 13.91 1.48
CA TRP A 533 -6.73 14.17 2.89
C TRP A 533 -8.15 14.64 3.17
N GLN A 534 -8.70 14.13 4.27
CA GLN A 534 -9.96 14.60 4.84
C GLN A 534 -9.84 16.05 5.34
N THR A 535 -10.97 16.76 5.44
CA THR A 535 -11.08 18.08 6.05
C THR A 535 -12.06 18.04 7.22
N LEU A 536 -11.56 18.18 8.45
CA LEU A 536 -12.33 18.16 9.70
C LEU A 536 -13.33 19.32 9.78
N GLY A 537 -14.50 19.08 10.40
CA GLY A 537 -15.53 20.08 10.65
C GLY A 537 -15.02 21.30 11.41
N ASN A 538 -15.36 22.50 10.92
CA ASN A 538 -14.95 23.76 11.56
C ASN A 538 -15.57 23.93 12.95
N ASP A 539 -16.77 23.39 13.17
CA ASP A 539 -17.42 23.36 14.47
C ASP A 539 -16.68 22.41 15.42
N VAL A 540 -16.25 21.22 14.98
CA VAL A 540 -15.38 20.31 15.77
C VAL A 540 -14.12 21.04 16.23
N VAL A 541 -13.41 21.72 15.30
CA VAL A 541 -12.22 22.54 15.63
C VAL A 541 -12.55 23.62 16.65
N SER A 542 -13.65 24.36 16.45
CA SER A 542 -14.05 25.46 17.35
C SER A 542 -14.53 24.98 18.72
N ASN A 543 -15.08 23.77 18.82
CA ASN A 543 -15.67 23.25 20.04
C ASN A 543 -14.67 22.48 20.90
N PHE A 544 -13.79 21.67 20.28
CA PHE A 544 -12.91 20.73 20.98
C PHE A 544 -11.43 21.13 20.95
N LEU A 545 -10.96 21.73 19.85
CA LEU A 545 -9.54 22.08 19.64
C LEU A 545 -9.25 23.59 19.80
N THR A 546 -10.21 24.40 20.24
CA THR A 546 -10.03 25.85 20.44
C THR A 546 -10.36 26.22 21.88
N VAL A 547 -9.41 26.83 22.61
CA VAL A 547 -9.61 27.25 24.02
C VAL A 547 -10.88 28.10 24.17
N GLY A 548 -11.75 27.69 25.10
CA GLY A 548 -13.06 28.31 25.32
C GLY A 548 -14.21 27.74 24.48
N GLY A 549 -13.94 26.76 23.62
CA GLY A 549 -14.95 26.00 22.87
C GLY A 549 -15.88 25.17 23.78
N SER A 550 -17.05 24.81 23.25
CA SER A 550 -18.10 24.15 24.05
C SER A 550 -17.74 22.76 24.59
N ALA A 551 -16.75 22.09 24.00
CA ALA A 551 -16.24 20.77 24.38
C ALA A 551 -14.80 20.84 24.93
N THR A 552 -14.33 21.99 25.43
CA THR A 552 -12.97 22.09 26.01
C THR A 552 -12.86 21.66 27.46
N GLY A 553 -13.94 21.31 28.15
CA GLY A 553 -13.92 20.91 29.56
C GLY A 553 -13.16 19.61 29.84
N SER A 554 -12.93 19.34 31.13
CA SER A 554 -12.60 18.02 31.66
C SER A 554 -13.85 17.13 31.71
N GLY A 555 -13.68 15.82 31.61
CA GLY A 555 -14.75 14.82 31.70
C GLY A 555 -15.59 14.68 30.42
N VAL A 556 -15.08 15.10 29.26
CA VAL A 556 -15.74 14.87 27.97
C VAL A 556 -15.60 13.39 27.63
N THR A 557 -16.70 12.64 27.71
CA THR A 557 -16.74 11.19 27.47
C THR A 557 -17.20 10.79 26.07
N SER A 558 -17.67 11.75 25.28
CA SER A 558 -18.06 11.53 23.90
C SER A 558 -17.90 12.79 23.06
N LEU A 559 -17.53 12.62 21.80
CA LEU A 559 -17.32 13.68 20.83
C LEU A 559 -17.99 13.28 19.50
N SER A 560 -18.92 14.12 19.04
CA SER A 560 -19.42 14.07 17.67
C SER A 560 -18.37 14.67 16.75
N LEU A 561 -18.11 13.99 15.64
CA LEU A 561 -17.11 14.34 14.65
C LEU A 561 -17.76 14.31 13.26
N ASP A 562 -17.49 15.33 12.46
CA ASP A 562 -17.78 15.35 11.03
C ASP A 562 -16.54 15.82 10.26
N TRP A 563 -16.49 15.40 8.99
CA TRP A 563 -15.45 15.78 8.06
C TRP A 563 -15.94 15.62 6.62
N THR A 564 -15.19 16.19 5.67
CA THR A 564 -15.41 15.96 4.24
C THR A 564 -14.21 15.28 3.59
N GLU A 565 -14.48 14.47 2.56
CA GLU A 565 -13.46 13.76 1.78
C GLU A 565 -13.60 14.11 0.29
N PRO A 566 -12.51 14.08 -0.50
CA PRO A 566 -12.59 14.25 -1.94
C PRO A 566 -13.52 13.22 -2.61
N ALA A 567 -14.29 13.68 -3.61
CA ALA A 567 -15.23 12.81 -4.35
C ALA A 567 -14.54 11.77 -5.23
N LEU A 568 -13.26 11.99 -5.55
CA LEU A 568 -12.37 11.03 -6.20
C LEU A 568 -11.36 10.55 -5.14
N ASN A 569 -11.23 9.24 -5.03
CA ASN A 569 -10.19 8.57 -4.24
C ASN A 569 -10.20 8.97 -2.75
N PRO A 570 -11.35 8.81 -2.04
CA PRO A 570 -11.45 9.11 -0.61
C PRO A 570 -10.56 8.19 0.23
N ILE A 571 -9.88 8.75 1.23
CA ILE A 571 -9.16 8.00 2.26
C ILE A 571 -10.08 7.93 3.49
N THR A 572 -11.13 7.09 3.43
CA THR A 572 -12.10 7.01 4.53
C THR A 572 -11.48 6.33 5.74
N PRO A 573 -11.42 6.97 6.93
CA PRO A 573 -10.72 6.42 8.09
C PRO A 573 -11.43 5.21 8.69
N THR A 574 -10.67 4.24 9.20
CA THR A 574 -11.18 3.13 10.02
C THR A 574 -10.94 3.34 11.52
N THR A 575 -10.03 4.25 11.89
CA THR A 575 -9.71 4.57 13.28
C THR A 575 -9.64 6.08 13.50
N ILE A 576 -10.14 6.52 14.66
CA ILE A 576 -10.08 7.89 15.15
C ILE A 576 -9.27 7.88 16.45
N LEU A 577 -8.18 8.64 16.45
CA LEU A 577 -7.35 8.89 17.62
C LEU A 577 -7.72 10.26 18.21
N THR A 578 -7.87 10.32 19.53
CA THR A 578 -7.97 11.57 20.28
C THR A 578 -6.91 11.57 21.37
N GLY A 579 -6.20 12.68 21.56
CA GLY A 579 -5.18 12.77 22.59
C GLY A 579 -5.06 14.15 23.23
N GLU A 580 -4.58 14.19 24.47
CA GLU A 580 -4.21 15.42 25.17
C GLU A 580 -2.90 15.26 25.94
N VAL A 581 -2.10 16.33 26.00
CA VAL A 581 -1.00 16.46 26.96
C VAL A 581 -1.30 17.67 27.81
N THR A 582 -1.45 17.45 29.11
CA THR A 582 -1.89 18.49 30.03
C THR A 582 -0.95 18.60 31.23
N GLN A 583 -0.68 19.84 31.65
CA GLN A 583 0.02 20.11 32.89
C GLN A 583 -1.01 19.97 34.03
N ALA A 584 -0.84 18.96 34.89
CA ALA A 584 -1.81 18.67 35.94
C ALA A 584 -1.93 19.87 36.91
N PRO A 585 -3.13 20.35 37.28
CA PRO A 585 -3.30 21.57 38.08
C PRO A 585 -2.66 21.58 39.48
N ASN A 586 -2.14 20.44 39.95
CA ASN A 586 -1.68 20.23 41.32
C ASN A 586 -0.78 18.98 41.51
N SER A 587 0.01 18.57 40.50
CA SER A 587 1.04 17.52 40.66
C SER A 587 2.34 17.80 39.89
N VAL A 588 3.36 16.94 40.06
CA VAL A 588 4.78 17.25 39.78
C VAL A 588 5.26 16.77 38.39
N ALA A 589 4.35 16.33 37.52
CA ALA A 589 4.69 15.85 36.16
C ALA A 589 3.58 16.16 35.15
N THR A 590 3.95 16.32 33.87
CA THR A 590 3.01 16.33 32.75
C THR A 590 2.49 14.90 32.53
N LEU A 591 1.30 14.75 31.94
CA LEU A 591 0.80 13.44 31.53
C LEU A 591 0.22 13.52 30.11
N GLY A 592 0.54 12.50 29.30
CA GLY A 592 -0.03 12.28 27.99
C GLY A 592 -1.13 11.23 28.06
N TYR A 593 -2.24 11.53 27.39
CA TYR A 593 -3.42 10.70 27.29
C TYR A 593 -3.76 10.52 25.82
N ASP A 594 -3.97 9.28 25.41
CA ASP A 594 -4.33 8.90 24.05
C ASP A 594 -5.43 7.82 24.07
N PHE A 595 -6.36 7.92 23.13
CA PHE A 595 -7.50 7.00 23.01
C PHE A 595 -7.77 6.71 21.54
N ASN A 596 -7.66 5.43 21.16
CA ASN A 596 -8.07 4.94 19.84
C ASN A 596 -9.53 4.46 19.86
N SER A 597 -10.25 4.73 18.77
CA SER A 597 -11.64 4.31 18.58
C SER A 597 -11.92 3.93 17.12
N SER A 598 -12.75 2.92 16.90
CA SER A 598 -13.23 2.53 15.56
C SER A 598 -14.76 2.62 15.52
N PRO A 599 -15.34 3.84 15.56
CA PRO A 599 -16.78 4.04 15.58
C PRO A 599 -17.42 3.70 14.23
N THR A 600 -18.72 3.42 14.23
CA THR A 600 -19.48 3.32 12.97
C THR A 600 -19.53 4.68 12.27
N ILE A 601 -19.08 4.73 11.03
CA ILE A 601 -19.06 5.93 10.20
C ILE A 601 -20.33 6.01 9.35
N SER A 602 -20.94 7.20 9.32
CA SER A 602 -22.09 7.52 8.48
C SER A 602 -21.69 8.46 7.35
N GLN A 603 -22.02 8.10 6.11
CA GLN A 603 -21.66 8.83 4.90
C GLN A 603 -22.91 9.42 4.21
N SER A 604 -22.79 10.65 3.70
CA SER A 604 -23.77 11.29 2.82
C SER A 604 -23.06 12.09 1.72
N GLY A 605 -22.84 11.45 0.57
CA GLY A 605 -22.00 11.99 -0.49
C GLY A 605 -20.54 12.08 -0.03
N THR A 606 -19.97 13.28 -0.09
CA THR A 606 -18.61 13.60 0.40
C THR A 606 -18.56 13.99 1.88
N ASN A 607 -19.69 13.95 2.59
CA ASN A 607 -19.75 14.32 4.02
C ASN A 607 -19.81 13.05 4.87
N TYR A 608 -19.02 13.03 5.93
CA TYR A 608 -18.84 11.89 6.80
C TYR A 608 -19.03 12.32 8.25
N SER A 609 -19.48 11.41 9.09
CA SER A 609 -19.65 11.66 10.52
C SER A 609 -19.50 10.40 11.36
N ALA A 610 -19.04 10.57 12.59
CA ALA A 610 -18.95 9.53 13.60
C ALA A 610 -19.20 10.12 14.99
N THR A 611 -19.44 9.25 15.97
CA THR A 611 -19.45 9.64 17.39
C THR A 611 -18.43 8.79 18.10
N ASN A 612 -17.34 9.41 18.56
CA ASN A 612 -16.40 8.74 19.45
C ASN A 612 -17.04 8.67 20.85
N THR A 613 -17.13 7.47 21.41
CA THR A 613 -17.59 7.20 22.80
C THR A 613 -16.49 6.63 23.68
N ASN A 614 -15.30 6.43 23.13
CA ASN A 614 -14.09 5.96 23.81
C ASN A 614 -13.13 7.16 23.93
N LEU A 615 -13.59 8.20 24.61
CA LEU A 615 -12.81 9.40 24.92
C LEU A 615 -12.96 9.67 26.42
N LEU A 616 -11.92 10.22 27.05
CA LEU A 616 -12.02 10.90 28.32
C LEU A 616 -11.01 12.04 28.34
N THR A 617 -11.47 13.30 28.29
CA THR A 617 -10.59 14.43 28.65
C THR A 617 -10.42 14.43 30.17
N GLU A 618 -9.19 14.45 30.68
CA GLU A 618 -8.95 14.51 32.12
C GLU A 618 -8.89 15.97 32.57
N ASN A 619 -8.31 16.85 31.77
CA ASN A 619 -8.17 18.27 32.07
C ASN A 619 -8.87 19.18 31.04
N PRO A 620 -9.22 20.43 31.41
CA PRO A 620 -9.70 21.41 30.44
C PRO A 620 -8.60 21.86 29.47
N LEU A 621 -8.94 22.17 28.22
CA LEU A 621 -8.00 22.77 27.27
C LEU A 621 -7.61 24.19 27.73
N SER A 622 -6.31 24.42 27.87
CA SER A 622 -5.72 25.70 28.26
C SER A 622 -4.65 26.14 27.26
N SER A 623 -4.09 27.35 27.40
CA SER A 623 -2.97 27.82 26.58
C SER A 623 -1.70 26.98 26.70
N ASP A 624 -1.56 26.27 27.82
CA ASP A 624 -0.34 25.56 28.22
C ASP A 624 -0.54 24.04 28.06
N SER A 625 -1.46 23.64 27.18
CA SER A 625 -1.89 22.26 26.97
C SER A 625 -1.98 21.95 25.49
N ARG A 626 -1.69 20.69 25.14
CA ARG A 626 -1.83 20.17 23.79
C ARG A 626 -3.06 19.30 23.68
N ARG A 627 -3.80 19.40 22.57
CA ARG A 627 -4.92 18.48 22.27
C ARG A 627 -4.99 18.21 20.77
N LEU A 628 -5.27 16.97 20.40
CA LEU A 628 -5.32 16.53 19.01
C LEU A 628 -6.52 15.63 18.71
N ILE A 629 -6.94 15.68 17.44
CA ILE A 629 -7.74 14.66 16.77
C ILE A 629 -6.90 14.17 15.59
N ALA A 630 -6.80 12.86 15.38
CA ALA A 630 -6.32 12.31 14.13
C ALA A 630 -7.32 11.32 13.52
N LEU A 631 -7.45 11.37 12.20
CA LEU A 631 -8.17 10.39 11.39
C LEU A 631 -7.13 9.48 10.72
N LEU A 632 -7.29 8.16 10.91
CA LEU A 632 -6.33 7.15 10.52
C LEU A 632 -6.97 6.16 9.55
N GLU A 633 -6.27 5.89 8.45
CA GLU A 633 -6.60 4.79 7.54
C GLU A 633 -5.36 3.98 7.16
N GLN A 634 -5.55 2.74 6.69
CA GLN A 634 -4.49 1.90 6.17
C GLN A 634 -4.81 1.41 4.75
N VAL A 635 -3.99 1.77 3.77
CA VAL A 635 -4.16 1.40 2.35
C VAL A 635 -2.85 0.82 1.81
N ASP A 636 -2.89 -0.34 1.17
CA ASP A 636 -1.71 -1.11 0.71
C ASP A 636 -0.66 -1.31 1.83
N GLY A 637 -1.14 -1.42 3.08
CA GLY A 637 -0.33 -1.58 4.30
C GLY A 637 0.20 -0.26 4.88
N ASP A 638 0.24 0.82 4.10
CA ASP A 638 0.69 2.13 4.56
C ASP A 638 -0.38 2.83 5.40
N PHE A 639 0.01 3.38 6.56
CA PHE A 639 -0.89 4.23 7.35
C PHE A 639 -0.91 5.66 6.82
N TYR A 640 -2.11 6.21 6.64
CA TYR A 640 -2.37 7.61 6.35
C TYR A 640 -2.96 8.26 7.61
N ILE A 641 -2.23 9.21 8.20
CA ILE A 641 -2.57 9.81 9.49
C ILE A 641 -2.76 11.32 9.33
N ASN A 642 -4.00 11.79 9.42
CA ASN A 642 -4.33 13.23 9.29
C ASN A 642 -4.66 13.81 10.65
N THR A 643 -3.81 14.70 11.16
CA THR A 643 -3.85 15.19 12.55
C THR A 643 -4.12 16.69 12.59
N TRP A 644 -5.15 17.08 13.36
CA TRP A 644 -5.41 18.45 13.77
C TRP A 644 -5.03 18.62 15.23
N GLN A 645 -4.20 19.61 15.54
CA GLN A 645 -3.62 19.81 16.86
C GLN A 645 -3.73 21.28 17.32
N TYR A 646 -3.99 21.47 18.60
CA TYR A 646 -3.83 22.75 19.30
C TYR A 646 -2.56 22.69 20.15
N GLY A 647 -1.67 23.67 19.99
CA GLY A 647 -0.39 23.75 20.71
C GLY A 647 0.65 22.71 20.25
N ASN A 648 1.93 22.97 20.51
CA ASN A 648 3.07 22.12 20.08
C ASN A 648 3.41 21.00 21.09
#